data_AF-A0A832V835-F1
#
_entry.id   AF-A0A832V835-F1
#
_cell.length_a   1.000
_cell.length_b   1.000
_cell.length_c   1.000
_cell.angle_alpha   90.00
_cell.angle_beta   90.00
_cell.angle_gamma   90.00
#
_symmetry.space_group_name_H-M   'P 1'
#
loop_
_entity.id
_entity.type
_entity.pdbx_description
1 polymer ?
#
loop_
_entity_poly.entity_id
_entity_poly.type
_entity_poly.pdbx_seq_one_letter_code
_entity_poly.pdbx_strand_id
1 'polypeptide(L)'
;MMRQPTRHSNALAITLVILLLGMSASVTIDSGDRAELAGDKPALETHANSNLHFPGSQAGSIYSASTVQASYYHTCAVLDNSSVKCWGEGQVGMLGTGDNNDRRTPTQVLLGYSGGPTTAIEIGQGSGSAGHHTCAMMTDNTLQCWGEDFGGQVGHGGNSGWHTTPYPVAMPAGKTAVQISNGGHHTCAIMDDNSLYCWGENEEGIVGVGESGTDVVVPYPINLPAGRIAVAVSTGWKSTCVILDDGTGMCWGLNEEGQLGDGTTADRDEPTPITILPPNSSLVAIATGTLTTCALLDNGSVACWGKNDVGQFGDGTTTSSTSLKYASLPPGRTAISIDLGKYHACSILDDNSSVCWGNNTDGQIGDGTTITRLTPTYVAFPGGHFSTISTGRLHTCGIASNASLYCWGFHEDGQLGLGTSDGVNIQDSDIPAYVDLGHSSPNSTAIASASLGERDHDNDGTVSIFDSTPWVAESCSPGQYLFGLQCIDASPGYYIPYHGMTEQFECYPGTYQPYTGQSSCIDTSPGYFTDVNGSINQSPCFAGTYQPADGQTSCIDVDRGNYSDAGLAYQIPCAPGTYQPDLGQPSCLDADPGNYVSESQQFDQTKCSPGTYQPVAGQSSCFSASEGHYAPGFGSPDQLACEPGTYSPSSGLDSCHPADPGYYVTGSGAIDQMACPAGSHQPTPASTGCSLVDPGHYSPESGTGFQIPCPAGNYQPNTGSEDCIEVDPGHYAPGPAATSQTECDAGSYAPDSGLGGCLLADPGHHVSDAGSDSQSACSVGYHQPNSGAPECLANEIGHYTDESGTAEQIPCSLGTYQSMIGATSCSEADYGFHVPNLGSAGQEPCLLGTYQSSTGQSDCTDAEPGHYVDIREASVSTACGRGYYQPEKGQSECIDADPGNHVPSTGSPTQTLCERGTFQEMGAQAECTNSQPGYYVSTSGAEFQTSCNAGTYQDAVGKMSCKEADVDHFVAASAATNQEMCKDGSTQPERGQSSCTEIDTSPVFAMGAAAAAAVIVLILVYTQSQKKEAPKSRKKIDTDLGHLGDQKRKPRKKRSPEGKRRKRGKRPPEGKRRKRGKRPPD
;
A
#
# COMPACT_ATOMS: atom_id res chain seq x y z
N MET A 1 3.77 67.71 66.31
CA MET A 1 4.76 68.77 66.02
C MET A 1 4.29 69.46 64.74
N MET A 2 4.07 70.79 64.69
CA MET A 2 5.09 71.83 64.42
C MET A 2 5.91 71.54 63.14
N ARG A 3 5.93 72.37 62.08
CA ARG A 3 5.54 73.80 61.91
C ARG A 3 5.00 74.14 60.49
N GLN A 4 4.30 75.29 60.36
CA GLN A 4 4.18 76.07 59.11
C GLN A 4 5.36 77.07 58.95
N PRO A 5 5.58 77.65 57.76
CA PRO A 5 5.03 79.00 57.39
C PRO A 5 4.44 79.01 55.94
N THR A 6 3.49 79.83 55.46
CA THR A 6 3.21 81.31 55.51
C THR A 6 4.29 82.19 54.84
N ARG A 7 4.06 83.34 54.16
CA ARG A 7 2.94 84.13 53.53
C ARG A 7 3.64 85.24 52.66
N HIS A 8 3.13 86.26 51.94
CA HIS A 8 1.88 87.03 51.66
C HIS A 8 2.23 87.98 50.45
N SER A 9 1.41 88.76 49.71
CA SER A 9 -0.05 88.89 49.43
C SER A 9 -0.31 90.04 48.40
N ASN A 10 -1.52 90.14 47.82
CA ASN A 10 -2.21 91.38 47.33
C ASN A 10 -1.67 92.07 46.03
N ALA A 11 -2.37 93.00 45.34
CA ALA A 11 -3.81 93.26 45.07
C ALA A 11 -4.00 94.48 44.11
N LEU A 12 -5.26 94.77 43.73
CA LEU A 12 -5.82 96.05 43.21
C LEU A 12 -5.63 96.43 41.72
N ALA A 13 -6.43 97.42 41.28
CA ALA A 13 -6.77 97.76 39.89
C ALA A 13 -6.99 99.29 39.72
N ILE A 14 -7.31 99.80 38.50
CA ILE A 14 -8.21 100.97 38.20
C ILE A 14 -8.32 101.27 36.67
N THR A 15 -9.35 102.03 36.28
CA THR A 15 -9.86 102.35 34.92
C THR A 15 -9.22 103.55 34.19
N LEU A 16 -9.38 103.64 32.86
CA LEU A 16 -9.97 104.83 32.16
C LEU A 16 -10.41 104.56 30.69
N VAL A 17 -10.85 105.60 29.97
CA VAL A 17 -11.70 105.56 28.74
C VAL A 17 -11.38 106.75 27.78
N ILE A 18 -11.90 106.71 26.53
CA ILE A 18 -12.20 107.84 25.58
C ILE A 18 -11.28 108.01 24.33
N LEU A 19 -11.74 107.46 23.18
CA LEU A 19 -12.22 108.17 21.96
C LEU A 19 -11.44 109.39 21.38
N LEU A 20 -10.99 109.33 20.10
CA LEU A 20 -11.52 110.16 18.97
C LEU A 20 -10.75 110.07 17.62
N LEU A 21 -11.52 110.36 16.56
CA LEU A 21 -11.30 110.33 15.10
C LEU A 21 -10.08 111.07 14.50
N GLY A 22 -9.63 110.62 13.31
CA GLY A 22 -8.81 111.38 12.37
C GLY A 22 -8.66 110.69 10.99
N MET A 23 -9.13 111.31 9.91
CA MET A 23 -9.17 110.72 8.54
C MET A 23 -7.97 111.13 7.67
N SER A 24 -7.55 110.29 6.71
CA SER A 24 -7.42 110.63 5.25
C SER A 24 -6.59 109.61 4.45
N ALA A 25 -7.22 108.98 3.43
CA ALA A 25 -6.69 108.59 2.10
C ALA A 25 -7.39 107.31 1.59
N SER A 26 -7.93 107.34 0.36
CA SER A 26 -8.73 106.24 -0.20
C SER A 26 -8.25 105.82 -1.60
N VAL A 27 -8.22 104.50 -1.84
CA VAL A 27 -8.38 103.86 -3.15
C VAL A 27 -9.14 102.54 -2.89
N THR A 28 -10.48 102.48 -2.89
CA THR A 28 -11.42 102.49 -4.03
C THR A 28 -11.24 101.35 -5.05
N ILE A 29 -12.07 100.30 -4.89
CA ILE A 29 -13.08 99.82 -5.87
C ILE A 29 -13.92 98.78 -5.09
N ASP A 30 -15.16 99.06 -4.68
CA ASP A 30 -16.42 99.15 -5.46
C ASP A 30 -16.94 97.72 -5.79
N SER A 31 -17.77 97.11 -4.93
CA SER A 31 -19.26 97.18 -4.80
C SER A 31 -20.01 96.28 -5.82
N GLY A 32 -21.18 95.71 -5.51
CA GLY A 32 -21.96 95.73 -4.27
C GLY A 32 -23.25 94.90 -4.34
N ASP A 33 -24.02 94.92 -3.24
CA ASP A 33 -25.40 94.42 -3.06
C ASP A 33 -25.77 92.92 -3.22
N ARG A 34 -26.45 92.43 -2.17
CA ARG A 34 -27.50 91.39 -2.15
C ARG A 34 -27.15 89.95 -2.56
N ALA A 35 -26.97 89.12 -1.53
CA ALA A 35 -28.09 88.27 -1.10
C ALA A 35 -28.13 88.21 0.44
N GLU A 36 -29.31 88.05 1.03
CA GLU A 36 -29.42 87.42 2.36
C GLU A 36 -29.24 85.92 2.13
N LEU A 37 -28.02 85.41 2.28
CA LEU A 37 -27.87 84.00 2.59
C LEU A 37 -28.39 83.82 4.01
N ALA A 38 -29.39 82.96 4.17
CA ALA A 38 -29.89 82.60 5.49
C ALA A 38 -28.71 82.10 6.31
N GLY A 39 -28.54 82.60 7.54
CA GLY A 39 -27.49 82.09 8.42
C GLY A 39 -27.70 80.59 8.57
N ASP A 40 -26.70 79.80 8.19
CA ASP A 40 -26.79 78.35 8.18
C ASP A 40 -27.30 77.89 9.54
N LYS A 41 -28.34 77.04 9.52
CA LYS A 41 -28.77 76.38 10.74
C LYS A 41 -27.54 75.60 11.22
N PRO A 42 -27.06 75.78 12.47
CA PRO A 42 -26.06 74.87 13.00
C PRO A 42 -26.61 73.46 12.89
N ALA A 43 -25.73 72.48 12.61
CA ALA A 43 -26.10 71.07 12.62
C ALA A 43 -26.93 70.80 13.88
N LEU A 44 -28.15 70.30 13.69
CA LEU A 44 -29.11 70.21 14.79
C LEU A 44 -28.65 69.09 15.71
N GLU A 45 -28.27 69.44 16.94
CA GLU A 45 -27.96 68.49 18.01
C GLU A 45 -29.24 67.77 18.47
N THR A 46 -29.79 66.93 17.58
CA THR A 46 -30.83 65.97 17.94
C THR A 46 -30.22 65.08 19.03
N HIS A 47 -30.85 64.98 20.20
CA HIS A 47 -30.37 64.28 21.40
C HIS A 47 -29.47 65.05 22.40
N ALA A 48 -29.24 66.36 22.27
CA ALA A 48 -28.47 67.22 23.21
C ALA A 48 -28.88 67.20 24.72
N ASN A 49 -29.95 66.50 25.10
CA ASN A 49 -30.43 66.38 26.48
C ASN A 49 -30.77 64.93 26.88
N SER A 50 -30.33 63.92 26.12
CA SER A 50 -30.62 62.49 26.38
C SER A 50 -29.34 61.67 26.49
N ASN A 51 -29.21 60.89 27.57
CA ASN A 51 -28.04 60.05 27.89
C ASN A 51 -27.96 58.78 27.02
N LEU A 52 -28.07 58.91 25.69
CA LEU A 52 -28.12 57.81 24.74
C LEU A 52 -26.71 57.42 24.27
N HIS A 53 -25.91 56.85 25.18
CA HIS A 53 -24.64 56.20 24.82
C HIS A 53 -24.89 54.78 24.26
N PHE A 54 -25.71 54.68 23.21
CA PHE A 54 -26.09 53.40 22.60
C PHE A 54 -25.89 53.43 21.08
N PRO A 55 -25.04 52.54 20.52
CA PRO A 55 -24.82 52.46 19.08
C PRO A 55 -26.06 51.89 18.39
N GLY A 56 -26.81 52.77 17.73
CA GLY A 56 -27.86 52.38 16.78
C GLY A 56 -27.26 52.22 15.39
N SER A 57 -27.30 51.02 14.82
CA SER A 57 -26.94 50.85 13.41
C SER A 57 -27.95 51.56 12.51
N GLN A 58 -27.48 52.38 11.58
CA GLN A 58 -28.29 52.91 10.49
C GLN A 58 -27.84 52.30 9.17
N ALA A 59 -28.71 51.47 8.57
CA ALA A 59 -28.51 50.96 7.23
C ALA A 59 -28.23 52.10 6.23
N GLY A 60 -27.11 52.03 5.53
CA GLY A 60 -26.74 53.00 4.49
C GLY A 60 -26.24 54.36 4.99
N SER A 61 -25.65 54.45 6.19
CA SER A 61 -25.11 55.68 6.78
C SER A 61 -23.57 55.69 6.81
N ILE A 62 -22.91 56.84 6.62
CA ILE A 62 -21.43 56.90 6.71
C ILE A 62 -20.90 56.62 8.13
N TYR A 63 -21.78 56.72 9.13
CA TYR A 63 -21.51 56.62 10.57
C TYR A 63 -21.79 55.22 11.17
N SER A 64 -22.21 54.24 10.36
CA SER A 64 -22.24 52.83 10.77
C SER A 64 -22.11 51.91 9.56
N ALA A 65 -21.09 51.06 9.56
CA ALA A 65 -20.90 50.04 8.54
C ALA A 65 -21.97 48.94 8.70
N SER A 66 -22.70 48.66 7.63
CA SER A 66 -23.77 47.68 7.65
C SER A 66 -23.22 46.25 7.57
N THR A 67 -23.44 45.42 8.58
CA THR A 67 -22.78 44.10 8.68
C THR A 67 -23.69 42.90 8.48
N VAL A 68 -25.01 43.07 8.40
CA VAL A 68 -25.96 42.04 7.99
C VAL A 68 -26.99 42.61 7.03
N GLN A 69 -27.17 41.99 5.85
CA GLN A 69 -28.27 42.26 4.93
C GLN A 69 -29.25 41.09 4.93
N ALA A 70 -30.52 41.33 5.23
CA ALA A 70 -31.64 40.46 4.86
C ALA A 70 -32.28 41.04 3.58
N SER A 71 -32.09 40.40 2.43
CA SER A 71 -32.56 40.88 1.12
C SER A 71 -33.88 40.18 0.68
N TYR A 72 -34.10 39.94 -0.62
CA TYR A 72 -35.37 39.46 -1.15
C TYR A 72 -35.69 38.02 -0.73
N TYR A 73 -34.75 37.13 -0.98
CA TYR A 73 -34.80 35.71 -0.64
C TYR A 73 -33.45 35.18 -0.15
N HIS A 74 -32.48 36.07 0.06
CA HIS A 74 -31.17 35.76 0.62
C HIS A 74 -30.81 36.68 1.79
N THR A 75 -29.78 36.27 2.52
CA THR A 75 -29.19 36.98 3.65
C THR A 75 -27.67 36.88 3.53
N CYS A 76 -26.96 37.97 3.82
CA CYS A 76 -25.50 38.02 3.85
C CYS A 76 -25.01 38.70 5.13
N ALA A 77 -23.88 38.28 5.67
CA ALA A 77 -23.28 38.87 6.86
C ALA A 77 -21.74 38.97 6.77
N VAL A 78 -21.21 40.08 7.30
CA VAL A 78 -19.78 40.32 7.55
C VAL A 78 -19.44 39.79 8.94
N LEU A 79 -18.40 38.97 9.03
CA LEU A 79 -17.93 38.38 10.28
C LEU A 79 -16.85 39.23 10.96
N ASP A 80 -16.61 38.95 12.24
CA ASP A 80 -15.52 39.50 13.06
C ASP A 80 -14.15 39.55 12.34
N ASN A 81 -13.82 38.49 11.61
CA ASN A 81 -12.60 38.33 10.82
C ASN A 81 -12.64 39.03 9.44
N SER A 82 -13.60 39.94 9.21
CA SER A 82 -13.84 40.63 7.92
C SER A 82 -14.17 39.70 6.74
N SER A 83 -14.59 38.46 6.96
CA SER A 83 -15.02 37.55 5.88
C SER A 83 -16.54 37.51 5.74
N VAL A 84 -17.06 37.32 4.52
CA VAL A 84 -18.51 37.36 4.23
C VAL A 84 -19.09 35.96 4.05
N LYS A 85 -20.27 35.72 4.65
CA LYS A 85 -21.10 34.53 4.39
C LYS A 85 -22.46 34.94 3.86
N CYS A 86 -22.99 34.21 2.88
CA CYS A 86 -24.32 34.42 2.30
C CYS A 86 -25.12 33.11 2.26
N TRP A 87 -26.45 33.19 2.35
CA TRP A 87 -27.38 32.06 2.36
C TRP A 87 -28.80 32.47 1.94
N GLY A 88 -29.68 31.51 1.68
CA GLY A 88 -31.00 31.68 1.04
C GLY A 88 -31.01 31.26 -0.42
N GLU A 89 -31.86 31.88 -1.24
CA GLU A 89 -31.98 31.60 -2.67
C GLU A 89 -30.66 31.87 -3.41
N GLY A 90 -30.26 30.92 -4.25
CA GLY A 90 -29.02 30.99 -5.04
C GLY A 90 -29.24 31.40 -6.50
N GLN A 91 -30.49 31.51 -6.94
CA GLN A 91 -30.85 31.88 -8.30
C GLN A 91 -30.20 33.22 -8.69
N VAL A 92 -29.90 33.37 -9.99
CA VAL A 92 -29.20 34.53 -10.58
C VAL A 92 -27.84 34.92 -9.95
N GLY A 93 -27.27 34.07 -9.08
CA GLY A 93 -25.93 34.23 -8.53
C GLY A 93 -25.84 35.14 -7.29
N MET A 94 -26.98 35.59 -6.72
CA MET A 94 -27.05 36.62 -5.68
C MET A 94 -26.22 36.34 -4.40
N LEU A 95 -25.87 35.07 -4.15
CA LEU A 95 -25.04 34.63 -3.03
C LEU A 95 -23.52 34.74 -3.24
N GLY A 96 -23.03 34.88 -4.48
CA GLY A 96 -21.58 35.01 -4.76
C GLY A 96 -20.75 33.75 -4.52
N THR A 97 -21.40 32.59 -4.34
CA THR A 97 -20.75 31.32 -3.93
C THR A 97 -20.12 30.51 -5.08
N GLY A 98 -20.03 31.08 -6.28
CA GLY A 98 -19.48 30.44 -7.49
C GLY A 98 -20.52 29.71 -8.35
N ASP A 99 -21.74 29.53 -7.87
CA ASP A 99 -22.82 28.80 -8.55
C ASP A 99 -24.20 29.31 -8.11
N ASN A 100 -25.26 28.86 -8.83
CA ASN A 100 -26.64 29.31 -8.65
C ASN A 100 -27.47 28.40 -7.70
N ASN A 101 -26.84 27.68 -6.76
CA ASN A 101 -27.58 26.76 -5.87
C ASN A 101 -27.93 27.41 -4.54
N ASP A 102 -29.20 27.30 -4.14
CA ASP A 102 -29.71 27.77 -2.84
C ASP A 102 -28.93 27.18 -1.67
N ARG A 103 -28.67 28.01 -0.65
CA ARG A 103 -27.84 27.67 0.50
C ARG A 103 -28.67 27.83 1.76
N ARG A 104 -29.10 26.72 2.35
CA ARG A 104 -29.95 26.76 3.57
C ARG A 104 -29.19 27.05 4.87
N THR A 105 -27.86 27.22 4.78
CA THR A 105 -26.93 27.52 5.89
C THR A 105 -25.89 28.54 5.44
N PRO A 106 -25.37 29.41 6.34
CA PRO A 106 -24.33 30.39 6.03
C PRO A 106 -23.15 29.80 5.25
N THR A 107 -23.01 30.21 3.99
CA THR A 107 -21.99 29.69 3.07
C THR A 107 -20.94 30.77 2.79
N GLN A 108 -19.66 30.40 2.83
CA GLN A 108 -18.55 31.33 2.60
C GLN A 108 -18.58 31.91 1.17
N VAL A 109 -18.56 33.23 1.08
CA VAL A 109 -18.29 33.96 -0.17
C VAL A 109 -16.78 34.05 -0.38
N LEU A 110 -16.33 33.80 -1.60
CA LEU A 110 -14.92 33.93 -1.99
C LEU A 110 -14.68 35.33 -2.59
N LEU A 111 -14.56 36.30 -1.69
CA LEU A 111 -14.15 37.67 -2.00
C LEU A 111 -12.78 37.67 -2.71
N GLY A 112 -12.57 38.59 -3.65
CA GLY A 112 -11.32 38.71 -4.40
C GLY A 112 -11.08 37.64 -5.47
N TYR A 113 -12.06 36.74 -5.73
CA TYR A 113 -11.96 35.69 -6.76
C TYR A 113 -11.64 36.24 -8.17
N SER A 114 -12.10 37.46 -8.46
CA SER A 114 -11.86 38.19 -9.72
C SER A 114 -10.73 39.23 -9.62
N GLY A 115 -9.95 39.22 -8.53
CA GLY A 115 -9.03 40.29 -8.13
C GLY A 115 -9.64 41.23 -7.09
N GLY A 116 -8.79 42.07 -6.47
CA GLY A 116 -9.14 42.87 -5.28
C GLY A 116 -8.93 42.11 -3.96
N PRO A 117 -9.28 42.70 -2.80
CA PRO A 117 -9.08 42.07 -1.51
C PRO A 117 -10.00 40.87 -1.25
N THR A 118 -9.69 40.13 -0.19
CA THR A 118 -10.42 38.94 0.27
C THR A 118 -11.28 39.20 1.52
N THR A 119 -11.40 40.46 1.95
CA THR A 119 -11.99 40.88 3.24
C THR A 119 -12.81 42.16 3.07
N ALA A 120 -13.95 42.23 3.76
CA ALA A 120 -14.94 43.30 3.69
C ALA A 120 -15.29 43.87 5.07
N ILE A 121 -15.71 45.14 5.08
CA ILE A 121 -16.11 45.90 6.27
C ILE A 121 -17.61 46.22 6.30
N GLU A 122 -18.24 46.35 5.13
CA GLU A 122 -19.70 46.54 4.98
C GLU A 122 -20.24 45.61 3.89
N ILE A 123 -21.45 45.10 4.11
CA ILE A 123 -22.33 44.52 3.09
C ILE A 123 -23.48 45.51 2.86
N GLY A 124 -23.70 45.90 1.61
CA GLY A 124 -24.65 46.97 1.28
C GLY A 124 -26.06 46.72 1.81
N GLN A 125 -26.79 47.79 2.11
CA GLN A 125 -28.20 47.72 2.50
C GLN A 125 -29.04 48.60 1.59
N GLY A 126 -30.13 48.08 1.07
CA GLY A 126 -31.26 48.90 0.64
C GLY A 126 -32.48 48.50 1.44
N SER A 127 -33.09 49.42 2.19
CA SER A 127 -34.29 49.21 3.02
C SER A 127 -35.58 49.01 2.21
N GLY A 128 -35.45 48.40 1.04
CA GLY A 128 -36.53 47.81 0.25
C GLY A 128 -36.25 46.36 -0.16
N SER A 129 -35.06 45.84 0.17
CA SER A 129 -34.64 44.43 0.18
C SER A 129 -35.36 43.54 -0.83
N ALA A 130 -35.21 43.94 -2.08
CA ALA A 130 -35.68 43.24 -3.25
C ALA A 130 -34.58 43.07 -4.31
N GLY A 131 -33.34 43.41 -3.97
CA GLY A 131 -32.19 43.27 -4.83
C GLY A 131 -31.81 41.82 -5.09
N HIS A 132 -31.71 41.44 -6.36
CA HIS A 132 -31.10 40.18 -6.77
C HIS A 132 -29.57 40.26 -6.92
N HIS A 133 -28.97 41.36 -6.45
CA HIS A 133 -27.53 41.59 -6.40
C HIS A 133 -27.09 42.00 -4.99
N THR A 134 -25.84 41.70 -4.69
CA THR A 134 -25.20 42.00 -3.41
C THR A 134 -23.90 42.75 -3.68
N CYS A 135 -23.58 43.74 -2.84
CA CYS A 135 -22.34 44.48 -2.89
C CYS A 135 -21.64 44.46 -1.53
N ALA A 136 -20.32 44.37 -1.54
CA ALA A 136 -19.46 44.47 -0.36
C ALA A 136 -18.46 45.61 -0.53
N MET A 137 -18.22 46.36 0.55
CA MET A 137 -17.11 47.29 0.67
C MET A 137 -15.93 46.58 1.31
N MET A 138 -14.79 46.63 0.64
CA MET A 138 -13.59 45.89 0.99
C MET A 138 -12.75 46.63 2.03
N THR A 139 -11.85 45.93 2.73
CA THR A 139 -10.96 46.52 3.75
C THR A 139 -9.93 47.52 3.21
N ASP A 140 -9.87 47.75 1.89
CA ASP A 140 -9.08 48.80 1.24
C ASP A 140 -9.96 49.93 0.64
N ASN A 141 -11.25 49.96 1.01
CA ASN A 141 -12.28 50.86 0.50
C ASN A 141 -12.61 50.72 -1.01
N THR A 142 -12.17 49.63 -1.67
CA THR A 142 -12.72 49.22 -2.97
C THR A 142 -14.09 48.54 -2.82
N LEU A 143 -14.83 48.37 -3.92
CA LEU A 143 -16.12 47.69 -3.94
C LEU A 143 -16.08 46.42 -4.80
N GLN A 144 -16.77 45.37 -4.35
CA GLN A 144 -17.06 44.17 -5.13
C GLN A 144 -18.57 43.88 -5.10
N CYS A 145 -19.19 43.69 -6.27
CA CYS A 145 -20.62 43.37 -6.41
C CYS A 145 -20.81 42.04 -7.17
N TRP A 146 -21.95 41.39 -7.01
CA TRP A 146 -22.31 40.13 -7.69
C TRP A 146 -23.84 39.89 -7.68
N GLY A 147 -24.30 38.89 -8.42
CA GLY A 147 -25.73 38.59 -8.64
C GLY A 147 -26.22 39.10 -9.99
N GLU A 148 -27.45 39.59 -10.05
CA GLU A 148 -28.05 40.12 -11.28
C GLU A 148 -27.37 41.41 -11.77
N ASP A 149 -27.25 41.56 -13.09
CA ASP A 149 -26.52 42.62 -13.77
C ASP A 149 -27.23 43.08 -15.07
N PHE A 150 -28.51 42.78 -15.25
CA PHE A 150 -29.22 43.16 -16.50
C PHE A 150 -29.36 44.69 -16.70
N GLY A 151 -29.37 45.47 -15.63
CA GLY A 151 -29.28 46.94 -15.66
C GLY A 151 -27.86 47.47 -15.42
N GLY A 152 -26.85 46.61 -15.32
CA GLY A 152 -25.48 47.01 -14.98
C GLY A 152 -25.28 47.38 -13.50
N GLN A 153 -26.14 46.90 -12.60
CA GLN A 153 -26.10 47.23 -11.17
C GLN A 153 -24.86 46.71 -10.42
N VAL A 154 -24.08 45.81 -11.03
CA VAL A 154 -22.75 45.40 -10.54
C VAL A 154 -21.70 46.49 -10.85
N GLY A 155 -21.98 47.41 -11.78
CA GLY A 155 -21.21 48.64 -12.00
C GLY A 155 -19.82 48.45 -12.61
N HIS A 156 -19.59 47.33 -13.31
CA HIS A 156 -18.28 46.97 -13.88
C HIS A 156 -18.08 47.45 -15.33
N GLY A 157 -18.96 48.30 -15.87
CA GLY A 157 -18.89 48.78 -17.26
C GLY A 157 -19.60 47.91 -18.29
N GLY A 158 -20.50 47.03 -17.86
CA GLY A 158 -21.39 46.24 -18.72
C GLY A 158 -22.70 45.92 -18.00
N ASN A 159 -23.61 45.25 -18.69
CA ASN A 159 -24.90 44.78 -18.17
C ASN A 159 -25.17 43.33 -18.59
N SER A 160 -24.34 42.42 -18.08
CA SER A 160 -24.01 41.12 -18.69
C SER A 160 -24.67 39.90 -18.03
N GLY A 161 -25.90 40.06 -17.55
CA GLY A 161 -26.74 38.96 -17.08
C GLY A 161 -26.55 38.66 -15.60
N TRP A 162 -25.80 37.61 -15.25
CA TRP A 162 -25.69 37.10 -13.88
C TRP A 162 -24.23 36.77 -13.50
N HIS A 163 -23.76 37.27 -12.37
CA HIS A 163 -22.40 37.07 -11.86
C HIS A 163 -22.43 36.23 -10.58
N THR A 164 -21.98 34.98 -10.65
CA THR A 164 -22.03 34.04 -9.51
C THR A 164 -20.89 34.21 -8.51
N THR A 165 -19.99 35.18 -8.73
CA THR A 165 -18.80 35.46 -7.91
C THR A 165 -18.58 36.97 -7.80
N PRO A 166 -18.02 37.47 -6.68
CA PRO A 166 -17.64 38.88 -6.53
C PRO A 166 -16.82 39.43 -7.71
N TYR A 167 -17.26 40.59 -8.22
CA TYR A 167 -16.65 41.30 -9.35
C TYR A 167 -16.34 42.75 -8.94
N PRO A 168 -15.13 43.29 -9.20
CA PRO A 168 -14.78 44.66 -8.86
C PRO A 168 -15.66 45.70 -9.58
N VAL A 169 -16.16 46.69 -8.85
CA VAL A 169 -16.89 47.83 -9.41
C VAL A 169 -15.91 48.78 -10.11
N ALA A 170 -16.30 49.36 -11.25
CA ALA A 170 -15.47 50.30 -12.02
C ALA A 170 -15.45 51.71 -11.40
N MET A 171 -14.95 51.83 -10.17
CA MET A 171 -14.94 53.08 -9.40
C MET A 171 -14.10 54.19 -10.09
N PRO A 172 -14.46 55.48 -9.91
CA PRO A 172 -13.70 56.60 -10.44
C PRO A 172 -12.26 56.63 -9.92
N ALA A 173 -11.31 57.01 -10.78
CA ALA A 173 -9.89 57.05 -10.40
C ALA A 173 -9.62 58.08 -9.30
N GLY A 174 -9.08 57.63 -8.17
CA GLY A 174 -8.81 58.49 -7.01
C GLY A 174 -10.06 58.78 -6.15
N LYS A 175 -11.03 57.86 -6.15
CA LYS A 175 -12.19 57.86 -5.24
C LYS A 175 -12.36 56.48 -4.61
N THR A 176 -12.74 56.45 -3.34
CA THR A 176 -13.05 55.21 -2.59
C THR A 176 -14.37 55.35 -1.85
N ALA A 177 -15.15 54.28 -1.77
CA ALA A 177 -16.44 54.33 -1.10
C ALA A 177 -16.25 54.32 0.43
N VAL A 178 -17.08 55.10 1.14
CA VAL A 178 -17.13 55.11 2.61
C VAL A 178 -18.45 54.57 3.16
N GLN A 179 -19.47 54.40 2.30
CA GLN A 179 -20.75 53.72 2.55
C GLN A 179 -21.32 53.15 1.22
N ILE A 180 -22.09 52.07 1.27
CA ILE A 180 -22.83 51.50 0.12
C ILE A 180 -24.30 51.12 0.42
N SER A 181 -25.16 51.29 -0.59
CA SER A 181 -26.59 50.92 -0.55
C SER A 181 -27.02 50.24 -1.86
N ASN A 182 -27.62 49.04 -1.79
CA ASN A 182 -28.08 48.25 -2.95
C ASN A 182 -29.60 48.08 -2.95
N GLY A 183 -30.27 48.64 -3.96
CA GLY A 183 -31.72 48.61 -4.14
C GLY A 183 -32.19 47.37 -4.90
N GLY A 184 -33.33 47.48 -5.58
CA GLY A 184 -33.87 46.40 -6.42
C GLY A 184 -32.96 46.05 -7.62
N HIS A 185 -32.68 47.05 -8.46
CA HIS A 185 -31.86 46.88 -9.66
C HIS A 185 -30.86 48.05 -9.85
N HIS A 186 -30.52 48.75 -8.78
CA HIS A 186 -29.53 49.83 -8.76
C HIS A 186 -28.70 49.80 -7.47
N THR A 187 -27.58 50.53 -7.46
CA THR A 187 -26.66 50.65 -6.33
C THR A 187 -26.22 52.10 -6.21
N CYS A 188 -26.06 52.59 -4.98
CA CYS A 188 -25.48 53.89 -4.66
C CYS A 188 -24.35 53.75 -3.64
N ALA A 189 -23.40 54.69 -3.68
CA ALA A 189 -22.29 54.78 -2.74
C ALA A 189 -21.98 56.24 -2.41
N ILE A 190 -21.70 56.53 -1.15
CA ILE A 190 -21.09 57.80 -0.72
C ILE A 190 -19.57 57.61 -0.73
N MET A 191 -18.85 58.59 -1.29
CA MET A 191 -17.41 58.54 -1.52
C MET A 191 -16.62 59.27 -0.42
N ASP A 192 -15.29 59.13 -0.44
CA ASP A 192 -14.32 59.71 0.51
C ASP A 192 -14.31 61.26 0.58
N ASP A 193 -14.94 61.95 -0.37
CA ASP A 193 -15.20 63.40 -0.33
C ASP A 193 -16.68 63.76 -0.08
N ASN A 194 -17.47 62.79 0.38
CA ASN A 194 -18.92 62.86 0.61
C ASN A 194 -19.76 63.14 -0.65
N SER A 195 -19.19 62.93 -1.85
CA SER A 195 -19.95 62.92 -3.10
C SER A 195 -20.77 61.63 -3.23
N LEU A 196 -21.97 61.74 -3.82
CA LEU A 196 -22.85 60.60 -4.07
C LEU A 196 -22.66 60.08 -5.50
N TYR A 197 -22.51 58.77 -5.64
CA TYR A 197 -22.48 58.07 -6.92
C TYR A 197 -23.55 56.98 -6.96
N CYS A 198 -24.27 56.84 -8.08
CA CYS A 198 -25.27 55.78 -8.28
C CYS A 198 -25.13 55.14 -9.68
N TRP A 199 -25.59 53.89 -9.82
CA TRP A 199 -25.52 53.10 -11.07
C TRP A 199 -26.55 51.95 -11.09
N GLY A 200 -26.85 51.39 -12.26
CA GLY A 200 -27.79 50.30 -12.48
C GLY A 200 -28.96 50.64 -13.41
N GLU A 201 -30.06 49.88 -13.28
CA GLU A 201 -31.31 50.09 -14.01
C GLU A 201 -31.79 51.53 -13.81
N ASN A 202 -32.24 52.18 -14.89
CA ASN A 202 -32.68 53.57 -14.85
C ASN A 202 -34.01 53.81 -15.59
N GLU A 203 -34.87 52.79 -15.71
CA GLU A 203 -36.16 52.89 -16.41
C GLU A 203 -37.02 54.05 -15.85
N GLU A 204 -37.23 54.11 -14.53
CA GLU A 204 -38.01 55.18 -13.87
C GLU A 204 -37.14 56.35 -13.38
N GLY A 205 -35.92 56.53 -13.92
CA GLY A 205 -34.99 57.58 -13.45
C GLY A 205 -34.35 57.34 -12.08
N ILE A 206 -34.43 56.10 -11.56
CA ILE A 206 -34.09 55.73 -10.17
C ILE A 206 -32.60 55.95 -9.80
N VAL A 207 -31.73 56.11 -10.79
CA VAL A 207 -30.31 56.45 -10.58
C VAL A 207 -30.13 57.94 -10.25
N GLY A 208 -31.01 58.83 -10.71
CA GLY A 208 -31.00 60.26 -10.36
C GLY A 208 -30.16 61.15 -11.28
N VAL A 209 -29.97 60.75 -12.53
CA VAL A 209 -29.06 61.42 -13.49
C VAL A 209 -29.70 62.55 -14.31
N GLY A 210 -30.99 62.83 -14.12
CA GLY A 210 -31.75 63.84 -14.88
C GLY A 210 -32.26 63.36 -16.25
N GLU A 211 -32.11 62.07 -16.55
CA GLU A 211 -32.66 61.38 -17.72
C GLU A 211 -33.09 59.96 -17.31
N SER A 212 -34.16 59.44 -17.92
CA SER A 212 -34.74 58.10 -17.65
C SER A 212 -34.72 57.20 -18.89
N GLY A 213 -34.81 55.88 -18.70
CA GLY A 213 -34.88 54.89 -19.78
C GLY A 213 -33.56 54.55 -20.45
N THR A 214 -32.42 54.87 -19.84
CA THR A 214 -31.08 54.39 -20.26
C THR A 214 -30.25 54.04 -19.03
N ASP A 215 -29.90 52.76 -18.91
CA ASP A 215 -29.21 52.19 -17.76
C ASP A 215 -27.77 52.69 -17.61
N VAL A 216 -27.33 52.78 -16.36
CA VAL A 216 -26.08 53.44 -15.96
C VAL A 216 -25.09 52.37 -15.50
N VAL A 217 -24.30 51.81 -16.42
CA VAL A 217 -23.48 50.60 -16.19
C VAL A 217 -22.15 50.81 -15.44
N VAL A 218 -21.89 52.03 -14.95
CA VAL A 218 -20.73 52.43 -14.12
C VAL A 218 -21.16 53.47 -13.08
N PRO A 219 -20.51 53.57 -11.91
CA PRO A 219 -20.77 54.63 -10.94
C PRO A 219 -20.79 56.03 -11.58
N TYR A 220 -21.94 56.70 -11.51
CA TYR A 220 -22.14 58.04 -12.07
C TYR A 220 -22.41 59.07 -10.95
N PRO A 221 -21.79 60.26 -10.98
CA PRO A 221 -21.93 61.27 -9.92
C PRO A 221 -23.32 61.92 -9.95
N ILE A 222 -23.96 61.98 -8.78
CA ILE A 222 -25.30 62.55 -8.60
C ILE A 222 -25.18 63.99 -8.10
N ASN A 223 -25.87 64.91 -8.76
CA ASN A 223 -25.79 66.35 -8.45
C ASN A 223 -26.69 66.69 -7.26
N LEU A 224 -26.07 66.93 -6.09
CA LEU A 224 -26.73 67.46 -4.90
C LEU A 224 -26.71 69.00 -4.90
N PRO A 225 -27.54 69.67 -4.07
CA PRO A 225 -27.56 71.12 -3.96
C PRO A 225 -26.18 71.72 -3.63
N ALA A 226 -25.85 72.86 -4.24
CA ALA A 226 -24.51 73.43 -4.15
C ALA A 226 -24.09 73.72 -2.69
N GLY A 227 -22.95 73.16 -2.29
CA GLY A 227 -22.40 73.28 -0.94
C GLY A 227 -22.89 72.23 0.06
N ARG A 228 -23.75 71.29 -0.37
CA ARG A 228 -24.34 70.22 0.46
C ARG A 228 -23.77 68.85 0.10
N ILE A 229 -23.73 67.93 1.07
CA ILE A 229 -23.12 66.60 0.93
C ILE A 229 -24.07 65.50 1.39
N ALA A 230 -23.87 64.28 0.90
CA ALA A 230 -24.62 63.11 1.37
C ALA A 230 -24.00 62.56 2.66
N VAL A 231 -24.84 62.24 3.65
CA VAL A 231 -24.40 61.59 4.91
C VAL A 231 -25.04 60.21 5.13
N ALA A 232 -26.19 59.95 4.50
CA ALA A 232 -26.76 58.62 4.39
C ALA A 232 -27.57 58.49 3.09
N VAL A 233 -27.63 57.29 2.50
CA VAL A 233 -28.46 56.97 1.33
C VAL A 233 -29.15 55.62 1.52
N SER A 234 -30.45 55.60 1.26
CA SER A 234 -31.29 54.40 1.28
C SER A 234 -31.85 54.17 -0.12
N THR A 235 -31.57 53.00 -0.68
CA THR A 235 -32.06 52.53 -1.97
C THR A 235 -33.19 51.53 -1.77
N GLY A 236 -34.30 51.74 -2.46
CA GLY A 236 -35.48 50.88 -2.43
C GLY A 236 -35.60 50.01 -3.68
N TRP A 237 -36.82 49.54 -3.96
CA TRP A 237 -37.08 48.77 -5.19
C TRP A 237 -36.87 49.61 -6.45
N LYS A 238 -37.64 50.70 -6.59
CA LYS A 238 -37.60 51.66 -7.70
C LYS A 238 -37.59 53.11 -7.22
N SER A 239 -36.96 53.39 -6.07
CA SER A 239 -36.82 54.74 -5.52
C SER A 239 -35.56 54.85 -4.66
N THR A 240 -34.91 56.01 -4.66
CA THR A 240 -33.70 56.30 -3.88
C THR A 240 -33.95 57.54 -3.03
N CYS A 241 -33.47 57.56 -1.78
CA CYS A 241 -33.50 58.73 -0.92
C CYS A 241 -32.14 58.97 -0.24
N VAL A 242 -31.76 60.24 -0.10
CA VAL A 242 -30.52 60.69 0.55
C VAL A 242 -30.85 61.64 1.71
N ILE A 243 -30.07 61.56 2.80
CA ILE A 243 -30.03 62.56 3.88
C ILE A 243 -28.80 63.45 3.65
N LEU A 244 -28.98 64.76 3.81
CA LEU A 244 -27.94 65.77 3.68
C LEU A 244 -27.46 66.27 5.05
N ASP A 245 -26.30 66.93 5.05
CA ASP A 245 -25.57 67.52 6.18
C ASP A 245 -26.33 68.51 7.10
N ASP A 246 -27.57 68.92 6.77
CA ASP A 246 -28.45 69.75 7.61
C ASP A 246 -29.69 69.01 8.12
N GLY A 247 -29.76 67.69 7.92
CA GLY A 247 -30.93 66.87 8.23
C GLY A 247 -32.12 67.10 7.30
N THR A 248 -31.97 67.81 6.16
CA THR A 248 -32.93 67.68 5.05
C THR A 248 -32.64 66.43 4.23
N GLY A 249 -33.58 66.05 3.35
CA GLY A 249 -33.39 64.91 2.47
C GLY A 249 -34.04 65.12 1.11
N MET A 250 -33.62 64.30 0.16
CA MET A 250 -34.10 64.31 -1.21
C MET A 250 -34.40 62.88 -1.66
N CYS A 251 -35.43 62.69 -2.46
CA CYS A 251 -35.82 61.40 -3.01
C CYS A 251 -36.06 61.49 -4.52
N TRP A 252 -35.84 60.38 -5.24
CA TRP A 252 -36.09 60.26 -6.67
C TRP A 252 -36.45 58.81 -7.07
N GLY A 253 -36.84 58.63 -8.33
CA GLY A 253 -37.41 57.40 -8.89
C GLY A 253 -38.94 57.42 -8.97
N LEU A 254 -39.54 56.24 -8.84
CA LEU A 254 -40.98 55.99 -8.88
C LEU A 254 -41.70 56.64 -7.69
N ASN A 255 -42.88 57.24 -7.92
CA ASN A 255 -43.65 58.00 -6.93
C ASN A 255 -45.18 57.73 -6.94
N GLU A 256 -45.65 56.63 -7.55
CA GLU A 256 -47.10 56.37 -7.73
C GLU A 256 -47.97 56.46 -6.45
N GLU A 257 -47.45 56.07 -5.28
CA GLU A 257 -48.15 56.17 -3.98
C GLU A 257 -47.73 57.41 -3.16
N GLY A 258 -46.86 58.27 -3.70
CA GLY A 258 -46.28 59.45 -3.04
C GLY A 258 -45.07 59.17 -2.17
N GLN A 259 -44.40 58.02 -2.35
CA GLN A 259 -43.28 57.56 -1.53
C GLN A 259 -42.03 58.47 -1.53
N LEU A 260 -41.86 59.36 -2.52
CA LEU A 260 -40.75 60.32 -2.51
C LEU A 260 -40.96 61.49 -1.53
N GLY A 261 -42.18 61.68 -1.00
CA GLY A 261 -42.46 62.72 -0.01
C GLY A 261 -42.33 64.15 -0.53
N ASP A 262 -42.36 64.37 -1.84
CA ASP A 262 -42.35 65.69 -2.48
C ASP A 262 -43.72 66.39 -2.46
N GLY A 263 -44.75 65.71 -1.93
CA GLY A 263 -46.14 66.16 -1.87
C GLY A 263 -46.94 65.85 -3.14
N THR A 264 -46.37 65.13 -4.09
CA THR A 264 -47.02 64.72 -5.35
C THR A 264 -47.14 63.19 -5.45
N THR A 265 -47.53 62.70 -6.62
CA THR A 265 -47.44 61.28 -7.01
C THR A 265 -46.84 61.18 -8.43
N ALA A 266 -45.86 62.04 -8.73
CA ALA A 266 -45.19 62.12 -10.02
C ALA A 266 -43.73 61.70 -9.87
N ASP A 267 -43.27 60.82 -10.76
CA ASP A 267 -41.93 60.23 -10.74
C ASP A 267 -40.85 61.30 -11.00
N ARG A 268 -39.62 61.03 -10.54
CA ARG A 268 -38.51 61.99 -10.54
C ARG A 268 -37.23 61.34 -11.05
N ASP A 269 -36.64 61.91 -12.08
CA ASP A 269 -35.35 61.49 -12.65
C ASP A 269 -34.14 62.25 -12.08
N GLU A 270 -34.37 63.26 -11.23
CA GLU A 270 -33.35 64.01 -10.48
C GLU A 270 -33.69 64.12 -8.97
N PRO A 271 -32.69 64.24 -8.07
CA PRO A 271 -32.91 64.37 -6.62
C PRO A 271 -33.87 65.50 -6.24
N THR A 272 -35.06 65.14 -5.76
CA THR A 272 -36.14 66.09 -5.45
C THR A 272 -36.30 66.24 -3.93
N PRO A 273 -36.34 67.46 -3.35
CA PRO A 273 -36.47 67.64 -1.91
C PRO A 273 -37.74 67.01 -1.32
N ILE A 274 -37.62 66.39 -0.13
CA ILE A 274 -38.76 65.91 0.65
C ILE A 274 -39.45 67.13 1.28
N THR A 275 -40.71 67.41 0.90
CA THR A 275 -41.43 68.63 1.30
C THR A 275 -42.47 68.41 2.40
N ILE A 276 -42.86 67.16 2.66
CA ILE A 276 -43.93 66.82 3.62
C ILE A 276 -43.49 66.78 5.10
N LEU A 277 -42.21 67.08 5.38
CA LEU A 277 -41.66 67.05 6.73
C LEU A 277 -42.20 68.21 7.60
N PRO A 278 -42.36 68.00 8.92
CA PRO A 278 -42.71 69.06 9.86
C PRO A 278 -41.76 70.28 9.79
N PRO A 279 -42.27 71.51 9.96
CA PRO A 279 -41.41 72.70 10.00
C PRO A 279 -40.41 72.64 11.17
N ASN A 280 -39.12 72.55 10.83
CA ASN A 280 -38.00 72.35 11.76
C ASN A 280 -37.90 70.97 12.42
N SER A 281 -38.43 69.91 11.79
CA SER A 281 -37.87 68.57 12.01
C SER A 281 -36.71 68.32 11.05
N SER A 282 -35.71 67.57 11.51
CA SER A 282 -34.60 67.00 10.73
C SER A 282 -34.74 65.48 10.64
N LEU A 283 -34.28 64.92 9.52
CA LEU A 283 -34.14 63.50 9.27
C LEU A 283 -32.90 62.97 9.98
N VAL A 284 -33.08 61.91 10.73
CA VAL A 284 -32.01 61.15 11.38
C VAL A 284 -31.65 59.92 10.55
N ALA A 285 -32.67 59.14 10.20
CA ALA A 285 -32.54 57.97 9.33
C ALA A 285 -33.71 57.90 8.36
N ILE A 286 -33.50 57.24 7.22
CA ILE A 286 -34.52 57.03 6.20
C ILE A 286 -34.40 55.62 5.63
N ALA A 287 -35.53 54.96 5.43
CA ALA A 287 -35.67 53.58 5.00
C ALA A 287 -36.71 53.52 3.87
N THR A 288 -36.28 53.13 2.67
CA THR A 288 -37.08 53.18 1.43
C THR A 288 -37.47 51.78 0.93
N GLY A 289 -38.73 51.40 1.16
CA GLY A 289 -39.31 50.11 0.82
C GLY A 289 -39.54 49.89 -0.68
N THR A 290 -40.57 49.10 -1.02
CA THR A 290 -40.98 48.93 -2.43
C THR A 290 -41.79 50.12 -2.97
N LEU A 291 -42.72 50.65 -2.17
CA LEU A 291 -43.60 51.81 -2.50
C LEU A 291 -43.91 52.65 -1.24
N THR A 292 -43.01 52.61 -0.25
CA THR A 292 -43.24 53.12 1.10
C THR A 292 -41.93 53.67 1.62
N THR A 293 -41.95 54.81 2.28
CA THR A 293 -40.76 55.39 2.91
C THR A 293 -41.06 55.68 4.36
N CYS A 294 -40.16 55.29 5.24
CA CYS A 294 -40.19 55.62 6.66
C CYS A 294 -38.92 56.39 7.04
N ALA A 295 -39.06 57.38 7.91
CA ALA A 295 -37.95 58.14 8.46
C ALA A 295 -37.99 58.13 9.99
N LEU A 296 -36.81 58.15 10.61
CA LEU A 296 -36.63 58.56 11.99
C LEU A 296 -36.39 60.07 12.01
N LEU A 297 -37.11 60.79 12.87
CA LEU A 297 -36.95 62.23 13.07
C LEU A 297 -36.15 62.54 14.34
N ASP A 298 -35.58 63.73 14.39
CA ASP A 298 -34.82 64.33 15.51
C ASP A 298 -35.41 64.22 16.93
N ASN A 299 -36.73 64.05 17.03
CA ASN A 299 -37.47 63.86 18.27
C ASN A 299 -37.64 62.37 18.65
N GLY A 300 -36.99 61.45 17.93
CA GLY A 300 -37.06 60.01 18.14
C GLY A 300 -38.38 59.36 17.69
N SER A 301 -39.20 60.04 16.89
CA SER A 301 -40.42 59.45 16.31
C SER A 301 -40.19 58.89 14.91
N VAL A 302 -40.83 57.75 14.63
CA VAL A 302 -40.84 57.13 13.30
C VAL A 302 -42.05 57.63 12.51
N ALA A 303 -41.80 58.07 11.29
CA ALA A 303 -42.73 58.76 10.41
C ALA A 303 -42.71 58.15 9.01
N CYS A 304 -43.83 57.60 8.54
CA CYS A 304 -43.95 56.90 7.26
C CYS A 304 -44.95 57.54 6.29
N TRP A 305 -44.75 57.31 5.00
CA TRP A 305 -45.63 57.75 3.90
C TRP A 305 -45.50 56.82 2.68
N GLY A 306 -46.34 57.02 1.67
CA GLY A 306 -46.50 56.10 0.53
C GLY A 306 -47.56 55.03 0.80
N LYS A 307 -47.26 53.78 0.43
CA LYS A 307 -48.16 52.63 0.52
C LYS A 307 -48.28 52.06 1.93
N ASN A 308 -49.47 51.57 2.31
CA ASN A 308 -49.73 51.01 3.65
C ASN A 308 -50.81 49.90 3.65
N ASP A 309 -50.90 49.06 2.61
CA ASP A 309 -51.95 48.04 2.50
C ASP A 309 -51.87 46.92 3.56
N VAL A 310 -50.70 46.68 4.15
CA VAL A 310 -50.48 45.65 5.19
C VAL A 310 -50.06 46.20 6.57
N GLY A 311 -50.22 47.52 6.82
CA GLY A 311 -49.91 48.15 8.12
C GLY A 311 -48.46 48.59 8.32
N GLN A 312 -47.72 48.75 7.21
CA GLN A 312 -46.31 49.17 7.12
C GLN A 312 -46.01 50.49 7.85
N PHE A 313 -46.99 51.37 8.04
CA PHE A 313 -46.83 52.62 8.80
C PHE A 313 -46.79 52.44 10.32
N GLY A 314 -47.31 51.33 10.84
CA GLY A 314 -47.42 51.12 12.29
C GLY A 314 -48.42 52.06 13.00
N ASP A 315 -49.26 52.77 12.25
CA ASP A 315 -50.21 53.79 12.75
C ASP A 315 -51.57 53.21 13.19
N GLY A 316 -51.70 51.88 13.22
CA GLY A 316 -52.94 51.17 13.50
C GLY A 316 -53.89 51.05 12.31
N THR A 317 -53.50 51.53 11.12
CA THR A 317 -54.32 51.52 9.90
C THR A 317 -53.69 50.72 8.76
N THR A 318 -54.48 50.47 7.70
CA THR A 318 -54.00 49.95 6.42
C THR A 318 -54.30 50.93 5.27
N THR A 319 -54.03 52.23 5.48
CA THR A 319 -54.39 53.30 4.53
C THR A 319 -53.15 54.03 4.01
N SER A 320 -52.87 53.91 2.70
CA SER A 320 -51.78 54.65 2.03
C SER A 320 -51.94 56.17 2.21
N SER A 321 -50.83 56.91 2.21
CA SER A 321 -50.89 58.37 2.34
C SER A 321 -49.64 59.07 1.78
N THR A 322 -49.85 60.05 0.91
CA THR A 322 -48.84 61.00 0.42
C THR A 322 -48.44 62.06 1.48
N SER A 323 -48.74 61.80 2.75
CA SER A 323 -48.59 62.73 3.87
C SER A 323 -48.21 61.94 5.13
N LEU A 324 -47.31 62.51 5.93
CA LEU A 324 -46.70 61.87 7.09
C LEU A 324 -47.71 61.18 8.03
N LYS A 325 -47.42 59.93 8.40
CA LYS A 325 -48.09 59.15 9.46
C LYS A 325 -47.05 58.70 10.49
N TYR A 326 -47.36 58.88 11.77
CA TYR A 326 -46.46 58.46 12.85
C TYR A 326 -46.76 57.03 13.28
N ALA A 327 -45.73 56.20 13.40
CA ALA A 327 -45.85 54.87 13.97
C ALA A 327 -46.25 54.98 15.45
N SER A 328 -47.16 54.12 15.90
CA SER A 328 -47.61 54.09 17.29
C SER A 328 -46.60 53.34 18.18
N LEU A 329 -45.43 53.94 18.36
CA LEU A 329 -44.37 53.42 19.25
C LEU A 329 -44.90 53.18 20.68
N PRO A 330 -44.31 52.25 21.46
CA PRO A 330 -44.76 51.97 22.81
C PRO A 330 -44.77 53.22 23.72
N PRO A 331 -45.71 53.36 24.68
CA PRO A 331 -45.87 54.58 25.45
C PRO A 331 -44.62 55.00 26.23
N GLY A 332 -44.06 56.16 25.88
CA GLY A 332 -42.83 56.68 26.49
C GLY A 332 -41.53 56.14 25.89
N ARG A 333 -41.58 55.55 24.69
CA ARG A 333 -40.41 55.17 23.90
C ARG A 333 -40.19 56.10 22.70
N THR A 334 -38.93 56.32 22.41
CA THR A 334 -38.37 56.82 21.16
C THR A 334 -37.61 55.71 20.44
N ALA A 335 -37.50 55.82 19.13
CA ALA A 335 -36.69 54.96 18.28
C ALA A 335 -35.26 55.52 18.14
N ILE A 336 -34.27 54.63 18.06
CA ILE A 336 -32.86 54.94 17.77
C ILE A 336 -32.38 54.34 16.45
N SER A 337 -33.11 53.37 15.88
CA SER A 337 -32.93 52.91 14.50
C SER A 337 -34.28 52.60 13.84
N ILE A 338 -34.29 52.57 12.51
CA ILE A 338 -35.42 52.14 11.69
C ILE A 338 -34.87 51.39 10.48
N ASP A 339 -35.47 50.25 10.15
CA ASP A 339 -35.30 49.60 8.86
C ASP A 339 -36.66 49.13 8.32
N LEU A 340 -36.76 49.02 7.00
CA LEU A 340 -37.98 48.74 6.27
C LEU A 340 -37.73 47.60 5.28
N GLY A 341 -38.66 46.65 5.24
CA GLY A 341 -38.65 45.54 4.30
C GLY A 341 -39.66 45.76 3.19
N LYS A 342 -40.06 44.68 2.50
CA LYS A 342 -41.09 44.78 1.47
C LYS A 342 -42.51 45.00 2.02
N TYR A 343 -42.79 44.45 3.21
CA TYR A 343 -44.15 44.37 3.77
C TYR A 343 -44.23 44.64 5.28
N HIS A 344 -43.09 44.85 5.94
CA HIS A 344 -42.95 45.05 7.37
C HIS A 344 -41.79 46.00 7.67
N ALA A 345 -41.74 46.56 8.86
CA ALA A 345 -40.67 47.43 9.34
C ALA A 345 -40.26 47.02 10.76
N CYS A 346 -39.02 47.33 11.14
CA CYS A 346 -38.47 47.04 12.46
C CYS A 346 -37.65 48.23 12.98
N SER A 347 -37.64 48.41 14.31
CA SER A 347 -36.98 49.53 14.97
C SER A 347 -36.41 49.09 16.33
N ILE A 348 -35.22 49.58 16.66
CA ILE A 348 -34.64 49.49 18.01
C ILE A 348 -35.01 50.78 18.75
N LEU A 349 -35.38 50.65 20.03
CA LEU A 349 -35.87 51.74 20.89
C LEU A 349 -34.84 52.17 21.94
N ASP A 350 -35.08 53.29 22.61
CA ASP A 350 -34.22 53.92 23.62
C ASP A 350 -33.86 53.09 24.88
N ASP A 351 -34.41 51.88 25.03
CA ASP A 351 -34.05 50.90 26.05
C ASP A 351 -33.38 49.64 25.49
N ASN A 352 -33.00 49.67 24.21
CA ASN A 352 -32.54 48.54 23.41
C ASN A 352 -33.58 47.44 23.21
N SER A 353 -34.87 47.67 23.52
CA SER A 353 -35.93 46.77 23.06
C SER A 353 -36.16 46.94 21.56
N SER A 354 -36.63 45.89 20.91
CA SER A 354 -36.88 45.89 19.46
C SER A 354 -38.36 45.67 19.19
N VAL A 355 -38.91 46.44 18.25
CA VAL A 355 -40.31 46.35 17.83
C VAL A 355 -40.39 46.23 16.30
N CYS A 356 -41.29 45.38 15.83
CA CYS A 356 -41.60 45.21 14.41
C CYS A 356 -43.11 45.35 14.15
N TRP A 357 -43.48 45.74 12.93
CA TRP A 357 -44.89 45.88 12.51
C TRP A 357 -45.06 45.73 10.99
N GLY A 358 -46.30 45.61 10.53
CA GLY A 358 -46.69 45.29 9.16
C GLY A 358 -47.14 43.83 9.01
N ASN A 359 -46.84 43.23 7.85
CA ASN A 359 -47.17 41.85 7.57
C ASN A 359 -46.44 40.87 8.52
N ASN A 360 -47.09 39.74 8.82
CA ASN A 360 -46.56 38.69 9.68
C ASN A 360 -47.00 37.28 9.23
N THR A 361 -47.43 37.10 7.98
CA THR A 361 -47.96 35.81 7.47
C THR A 361 -47.01 34.63 7.68
N ASP A 362 -45.72 34.93 7.72
CA ASP A 362 -44.60 33.99 7.68
C ASP A 362 -43.74 34.10 8.97
N GLY A 363 -44.19 34.90 9.96
CA GLY A 363 -43.51 35.10 11.25
C GLY A 363 -42.49 36.24 11.29
N GLN A 364 -42.39 37.07 10.25
CA GLN A 364 -41.34 38.10 10.09
C GLN A 364 -41.33 39.23 11.14
N ILE A 365 -42.36 39.33 11.99
CA ILE A 365 -42.38 40.24 13.16
C ILE A 365 -41.65 39.63 14.37
N GLY A 366 -41.54 38.31 14.46
CA GLY A 366 -40.76 37.63 15.50
C GLY A 366 -41.41 37.64 16.89
N ASP A 367 -42.74 37.76 16.98
CA ASP A 367 -43.49 37.92 18.23
C ASP A 367 -44.10 36.63 18.80
N GLY A 368 -43.74 35.46 18.25
CA GLY A 368 -44.33 34.17 18.57
C GLY A 368 -45.72 33.97 17.97
N THR A 369 -46.04 34.68 16.88
CA THR A 369 -47.28 34.53 16.11
C THR A 369 -47.04 34.78 14.61
N THR A 370 -47.97 34.30 13.78
CA THR A 370 -48.06 34.65 12.35
C THR A 370 -49.21 35.64 12.07
N ILE A 371 -49.44 36.60 12.99
CA ILE A 371 -50.57 37.55 12.93
C ILE A 371 -50.07 38.96 12.59
N THR A 372 -50.52 39.50 11.46
CA THR A 372 -50.24 40.87 10.98
C THR A 372 -50.38 41.91 12.10
N ARG A 373 -49.37 42.78 12.29
CA ARG A 373 -49.33 43.77 13.36
C ARG A 373 -49.41 45.19 12.80
N LEU A 374 -50.57 45.82 12.88
CA LEU A 374 -50.76 47.20 12.39
C LEU A 374 -50.09 48.28 13.28
N THR A 375 -49.45 47.88 14.38
CA THR A 375 -48.75 48.75 15.34
C THR A 375 -47.45 48.09 15.82
N PRO A 376 -46.40 48.86 16.14
CA PRO A 376 -45.16 48.37 16.74
C PRO A 376 -45.39 47.35 17.85
N THR A 377 -44.89 46.13 17.64
CA THR A 377 -45.06 44.98 18.54
C THR A 377 -43.68 44.44 18.91
N TYR A 378 -43.43 44.15 20.20
CA TYR A 378 -42.13 43.69 20.66
C TYR A 378 -41.73 42.33 20.07
N VAL A 379 -40.49 42.25 19.60
CA VAL A 379 -39.85 41.00 19.16
C VAL A 379 -39.61 40.10 20.38
N ALA A 380 -39.99 38.82 20.30
CA ALA A 380 -39.95 37.87 21.40
C ALA A 380 -38.54 37.28 21.63
N PHE A 381 -37.54 38.14 21.84
CA PHE A 381 -36.14 37.75 21.99
C PHE A 381 -35.73 37.52 23.47
N PRO A 382 -35.38 36.29 23.89
CA PRO A 382 -34.91 36.02 25.26
C PRO A 382 -33.40 36.20 25.45
N GLY A 383 -32.64 36.49 24.38
CA GLY A 383 -31.17 36.47 24.39
C GLY A 383 -30.47 37.76 24.82
N GLY A 384 -31.21 38.85 25.02
CA GLY A 384 -30.66 40.19 25.32
C GLY A 384 -31.35 41.26 24.50
N HIS A 385 -30.58 42.07 23.78
CA HIS A 385 -31.04 43.06 22.81
C HIS A 385 -30.28 42.95 21.48
N PHE A 386 -30.85 43.51 20.43
CA PHE A 386 -30.20 43.68 19.13
C PHE A 386 -29.46 45.02 19.06
N SER A 387 -28.26 45.02 18.48
CA SER A 387 -27.53 46.25 18.11
C SER A 387 -27.86 46.68 16.68
N THR A 388 -28.17 45.72 15.81
CA THR A 388 -28.61 45.95 14.43
C THR A 388 -29.73 44.98 14.04
N ILE A 389 -30.64 45.45 13.19
CA ILE A 389 -31.72 44.70 12.55
C ILE A 389 -31.77 45.11 11.07
N SER A 390 -31.90 44.11 10.20
CA SER A 390 -32.08 44.25 8.74
C SER A 390 -33.30 43.43 8.32
N THR A 391 -34.17 44.01 7.48
CA THR A 391 -35.49 43.49 7.11
C THR A 391 -35.57 43.16 5.62
N GLY A 392 -35.92 41.91 5.34
CA GLY A 392 -36.03 41.38 3.99
C GLY A 392 -37.43 41.52 3.38
N ARG A 393 -37.71 40.66 2.40
CA ARG A 393 -39.05 40.56 1.81
C ARG A 393 -40.08 39.95 2.77
N LEU A 394 -39.72 38.83 3.37
CA LEU A 394 -40.58 37.94 4.18
C LEU A 394 -39.86 37.43 5.43
N HIS A 395 -38.69 37.98 5.73
CA HIS A 395 -37.85 37.62 6.88
C HIS A 395 -37.16 38.86 7.45
N THR A 396 -36.57 38.68 8.62
CA THR A 396 -35.83 39.70 9.37
C THR A 396 -34.63 39.02 10.01
N CYS A 397 -33.50 39.72 10.08
CA CYS A 397 -32.31 39.27 10.79
C CYS A 397 -31.77 40.38 11.69
N GLY A 398 -31.10 40.02 12.78
CA GLY A 398 -30.48 40.99 13.69
C GLY A 398 -29.30 40.40 14.45
N ILE A 399 -28.28 41.23 14.68
CA ILE A 399 -27.10 40.86 15.48
C ILE A 399 -27.36 41.33 16.91
N ALA A 400 -27.35 40.39 17.84
CA ALA A 400 -27.44 40.68 19.27
C ALA A 400 -26.11 41.29 19.77
N SER A 401 -26.15 42.07 20.85
CA SER A 401 -24.99 42.79 21.40
C SER A 401 -23.85 41.90 21.94
N ASN A 402 -24.01 40.57 21.88
CA ASN A 402 -22.96 39.57 22.05
C ASN A 402 -22.39 39.05 20.71
N ALA A 403 -22.54 39.82 19.62
CA ALA A 403 -22.15 39.49 18.25
C ALA A 403 -22.77 38.20 17.66
N SER A 404 -23.85 37.69 18.25
CA SER A 404 -24.57 36.50 17.76
C SER A 404 -25.70 36.89 16.81
N LEU A 405 -25.78 36.22 15.66
CA LEU A 405 -26.81 36.48 14.64
C LEU A 405 -28.09 35.65 14.90
N TYR A 406 -29.24 36.29 14.75
CA TYR A 406 -30.55 35.65 14.76
C TYR A 406 -31.35 36.06 13.52
N CYS A 407 -32.18 35.16 12.98
CA CYS A 407 -33.10 35.43 11.88
C CYS A 407 -34.49 34.80 12.15
N TRP A 408 -35.54 35.42 11.62
CA TRP A 408 -36.93 34.99 11.76
C TRP A 408 -37.79 35.39 10.55
N GLY A 409 -38.96 34.80 10.40
CA GLY A 409 -39.81 34.87 9.20
C GLY A 409 -39.72 33.62 8.32
N PHE A 410 -39.97 33.82 7.02
CA PHE A 410 -40.03 32.77 6.00
C PHE A 410 -38.69 32.02 5.82
N HIS A 411 -38.72 30.70 5.60
CA HIS A 411 -37.53 29.84 5.48
C HIS A 411 -37.57 28.83 4.31
N GLU A 412 -38.60 28.82 3.46
CA GLU A 412 -38.70 27.80 2.40
C GLU A 412 -37.54 27.82 1.39
N ASP A 413 -36.85 28.95 1.18
CA ASP A 413 -35.66 29.05 0.31
C ASP A 413 -34.34 28.88 1.08
N GLY A 414 -34.37 29.10 2.41
CA GLY A 414 -33.24 28.94 3.32
C GLY A 414 -32.70 30.24 3.93
N GLN A 415 -33.36 31.37 3.71
CA GLN A 415 -32.93 32.73 4.07
C GLN A 415 -32.66 32.96 5.56
N LEU A 416 -33.22 32.14 6.46
CA LEU A 416 -32.88 32.21 7.89
C LEU A 416 -31.55 31.50 8.24
N GLY A 417 -30.99 30.67 7.35
CA GLY A 417 -29.71 29.99 7.56
C GLY A 417 -29.74 28.79 8.51
N LEU A 418 -30.93 28.35 8.95
CA LEU A 418 -31.12 27.30 9.96
C LEU A 418 -30.91 25.85 9.45
N GLY A 419 -30.60 25.68 8.16
CA GLY A 419 -30.45 24.37 7.51
C GLY A 419 -31.77 23.68 7.22
N THR A 420 -31.73 22.35 7.09
CA THR A 420 -32.90 21.49 6.89
C THR A 420 -33.11 20.56 8.08
N SER A 421 -34.12 20.82 8.89
CA SER A 421 -34.59 19.93 9.96
C SER A 421 -35.19 18.64 9.39
N ASP A 422 -34.40 17.56 9.41
CA ASP A 422 -34.78 16.17 9.14
C ASP A 422 -35.54 15.88 7.82
N GLY A 423 -35.52 16.81 6.86
CA GLY A 423 -36.01 16.61 5.48
C GLY A 423 -37.52 16.40 5.33
N VAL A 424 -38.31 16.68 6.37
CA VAL A 424 -39.78 16.49 6.38
C VAL A 424 -40.55 17.77 6.77
N ASN A 425 -39.92 18.69 7.49
CA ASN A 425 -40.45 20.02 7.77
C ASN A 425 -39.35 21.06 7.54
N ILE A 426 -39.50 21.85 6.48
CA ILE A 426 -38.99 23.23 6.46
C ILE A 426 -40.04 24.02 7.22
N GLN A 427 -39.65 24.76 8.25
CA GLN A 427 -40.58 25.64 8.97
C GLN A 427 -39.96 27.01 9.14
N ASP A 428 -40.78 28.00 8.84
CA ASP A 428 -40.58 29.41 9.15
C ASP A 428 -40.44 29.57 10.67
N SER A 429 -39.80 30.67 11.12
CA SER A 429 -39.63 30.94 12.55
C SER A 429 -40.37 32.21 12.95
N ASP A 430 -41.36 32.08 13.81
CA ASP A 430 -42.15 33.20 14.35
C ASP A 430 -41.47 33.88 15.55
N ILE A 431 -40.25 33.46 15.90
CA ILE A 431 -39.37 34.07 16.91
C ILE A 431 -37.91 34.11 16.39
N PRO A 432 -37.03 34.99 16.90
CA PRO A 432 -35.62 35.04 16.51
C PRO A 432 -34.89 33.71 16.76
N ALA A 433 -34.56 32.99 15.68
CA ALA A 433 -33.81 31.73 15.73
C ALA A 433 -32.31 31.98 15.53
N TYR A 434 -31.48 31.32 16.33
CA TYR A 434 -30.01 31.46 16.28
C TYR A 434 -29.45 30.90 14.96
N VAL A 435 -28.64 31.69 14.28
CA VAL A 435 -27.99 31.30 13.02
C VAL A 435 -26.57 30.82 13.30
N ASP A 436 -26.29 29.54 13.02
CA ASP A 436 -24.93 29.02 13.15
C ASP A 436 -24.05 29.50 12.00
N LEU A 437 -23.29 30.56 12.26
CA LEU A 437 -22.25 31.09 11.37
C LEU A 437 -21.04 30.14 11.24
N GLY A 438 -21.00 29.04 12.01
CA GLY A 438 -19.94 28.04 11.98
C GLY A 438 -18.63 28.58 12.54
N HIS A 439 -17.51 28.09 12.01
CA HIS A 439 -16.17 28.51 12.47
C HIS A 439 -15.62 29.69 11.66
N SER A 440 -14.73 30.47 12.29
CA SER A 440 -14.05 31.62 11.66
C SER A 440 -12.98 31.23 10.63
N SER A 441 -12.64 29.94 10.51
CA SER A 441 -11.78 29.36 9.48
C SER A 441 -11.99 27.85 9.44
N PRO A 442 -11.76 27.14 8.32
CA PRO A 442 -11.89 25.67 8.25
C PRO A 442 -11.05 24.88 9.26
N ASN A 443 -10.03 25.49 9.86
CA ASN A 443 -9.17 24.90 10.90
C ASN A 443 -9.37 25.54 12.29
N SER A 444 -10.31 26.47 12.46
CA SER A 444 -10.56 27.19 13.72
C SER A 444 -11.49 26.39 14.63
N THR A 445 -11.28 26.46 15.94
CA THR A 445 -12.24 26.02 16.96
C THR A 445 -13.02 27.19 17.58
N ALA A 446 -12.77 28.42 17.13
CA ALA A 446 -13.60 29.57 17.47
C ALA A 446 -14.81 29.62 16.53
N ILE A 447 -15.99 29.72 17.13
CA ILE A 447 -17.25 30.05 16.43
C ILE A 447 -17.10 31.47 15.89
N ALA A 448 -17.48 31.69 14.63
CA ALA A 448 -17.48 33.02 14.03
C ALA A 448 -18.62 33.86 14.61
N SER A 449 -18.31 35.09 15.00
CA SER A 449 -19.30 36.10 15.38
C SER A 449 -19.50 37.10 14.24
N ALA A 450 -20.65 37.77 14.21
CA ALA A 450 -20.94 38.79 13.22
C ALA A 450 -20.32 40.14 13.67
N SER A 451 -19.79 40.92 12.73
CA SER A 451 -19.23 42.24 13.05
C SER A 451 -20.34 43.18 13.54
N LEU A 452 -20.07 44.00 14.56
CA LEU A 452 -21.07 44.94 15.12
C LEU A 452 -21.18 46.26 14.33
N GLY A 453 -20.21 46.57 13.46
CA GLY A 453 -20.37 47.59 12.41
C GLY A 453 -20.26 49.07 12.83
N GLU A 454 -19.84 49.36 14.05
CA GLU A 454 -19.86 50.72 14.59
C GLU A 454 -18.78 51.65 13.98
N ARG A 455 -19.12 52.93 13.78
CA ARG A 455 -18.21 54.01 13.35
C ARG A 455 -18.46 55.31 14.14
N ASP A 456 -18.41 55.18 15.46
CA ASP A 456 -18.15 56.30 16.37
C ASP A 456 -16.66 56.71 16.19
N HIS A 457 -16.39 57.90 15.64
CA HIS A 457 -15.04 58.23 15.13
C HIS A 457 -14.09 58.86 16.17
N ASP A 458 -14.63 59.57 17.16
CA ASP A 458 -13.89 60.07 18.33
C ASP A 458 -14.13 59.24 19.60
N ASN A 459 -15.02 58.24 19.50
CA ASN A 459 -15.31 57.19 20.48
C ASN A 459 -15.95 57.70 21.79
N ASP A 460 -16.77 58.75 21.70
CA ASP A 460 -17.44 59.39 22.85
C ASP A 460 -18.73 58.68 23.31
N GLY A 461 -19.26 57.78 22.47
CA GLY A 461 -20.53 57.07 22.66
C GLY A 461 -21.70 57.66 21.86
N THR A 462 -21.46 58.66 21.01
CA THR A 462 -22.44 59.33 20.15
C THR A 462 -22.22 58.94 18.68
N VAL A 463 -23.23 58.39 18.01
CA VAL A 463 -23.13 58.12 16.56
C VAL A 463 -22.94 59.45 15.83
N SER A 464 -21.88 59.57 15.02
CA SER A 464 -21.36 60.87 14.57
C SER A 464 -22.23 61.63 13.52
N ILE A 465 -23.49 61.23 13.32
CA ILE A 465 -24.58 62.08 12.79
C ILE A 465 -25.00 63.16 13.80
N PHE A 466 -24.94 62.82 15.10
CA PHE A 466 -25.48 63.60 16.20
C PHE A 466 -24.42 64.38 16.98
N ASP A 467 -23.15 64.00 16.83
CA ASP A 467 -22.06 64.71 17.48
C ASP A 467 -21.83 66.09 16.84
N SER A 468 -21.48 67.05 17.69
CA SER A 468 -21.06 68.40 17.36
C SER A 468 -19.58 68.50 16.95
N THR A 469 -18.78 67.47 17.27
CA THR A 469 -17.35 67.34 16.94
C THR A 469 -17.02 66.06 16.13
N PRO A 470 -17.85 65.66 15.13
CA PRO A 470 -17.86 64.30 14.56
C PRO A 470 -16.57 63.94 13.80
N TRP A 471 -15.69 64.93 13.65
CA TRP A 471 -14.28 64.81 13.37
C TRP A 471 -13.56 65.67 14.41
N VAL A 472 -12.63 65.08 15.16
CA VAL A 472 -12.15 65.62 16.43
C VAL A 472 -11.62 67.07 16.35
N ALA A 473 -12.05 67.92 17.29
CA ALA A 473 -12.03 69.37 17.18
C ALA A 473 -10.67 70.02 16.84
N GLU A 474 -10.68 70.96 15.88
CA GLU A 474 -9.52 71.57 15.17
C GLU A 474 -8.24 70.73 15.26
N SER A 475 -8.41 69.49 14.77
CA SER A 475 -7.51 68.37 14.95
C SER A 475 -6.06 68.67 15.35
N CYS A 476 -5.79 68.47 16.64
CA CYS A 476 -4.46 68.32 17.20
C CYS A 476 -3.57 67.50 16.25
N SER A 477 -2.50 68.12 15.76
CA SER A 477 -1.76 67.58 14.62
C SER A 477 -1.11 66.24 14.99
N PRO A 478 -1.02 65.25 14.06
CA PRO A 478 -0.52 63.91 14.34
C PRO A 478 0.74 63.93 15.21
N GLY A 479 0.58 63.41 16.41
CA GLY A 479 1.48 63.57 17.55
C GLY A 479 0.89 64.27 18.77
N GLN A 480 -0.25 64.95 18.66
CA GLN A 480 -0.90 65.67 19.76
C GLN A 480 -2.34 65.24 19.97
N TYR A 481 -2.80 65.17 21.22
CA TYR A 481 -4.15 64.70 21.59
C TYR A 481 -4.97 65.74 22.35
N LEU A 482 -6.29 65.70 22.17
CA LEU A 482 -7.24 66.71 22.65
C LEU A 482 -7.72 66.40 24.07
N PHE A 483 -6.97 66.84 25.08
CA PHE A 483 -7.36 66.70 26.48
C PHE A 483 -7.96 68.01 27.02
N GLY A 484 -9.27 68.04 27.26
CA GLY A 484 -9.95 69.18 27.89
C GLY A 484 -9.87 70.47 27.07
N LEU A 485 -10.07 70.36 25.75
CA LEU A 485 -9.95 71.46 24.77
C LEU A 485 -8.52 72.05 24.65
N GLN A 486 -7.49 71.26 24.94
CA GLN A 486 -6.10 71.60 24.67
C GLN A 486 -5.38 70.43 23.98
N CYS A 487 -4.62 70.75 22.92
CA CYS A 487 -3.71 69.79 22.30
C CYS A 487 -2.48 69.60 23.18
N ILE A 488 -2.27 68.37 23.65
CA ILE A 488 -1.12 67.94 24.46
C ILE A 488 -0.26 67.01 23.61
N ASP A 489 1.05 67.22 23.58
CA ASP A 489 1.98 66.29 22.95
C ASP A 489 1.82 64.87 23.54
N ALA A 490 1.73 63.86 22.68
CA ALA A 490 1.75 62.46 23.09
C ALA A 490 2.95 62.19 24.02
N SER A 491 2.71 61.45 25.11
CA SER A 491 3.76 61.04 26.05
C SER A 491 4.73 60.07 25.38
N PRO A 492 6.00 59.97 25.82
CA PRO A 492 6.89 58.90 25.34
C PRO A 492 6.25 57.53 25.62
N GLY A 493 6.33 56.63 24.66
CA GLY A 493 5.62 55.35 24.63
C GLY A 493 4.24 55.43 23.97
N TYR A 494 3.73 56.62 23.66
CA TYR A 494 2.41 56.83 23.07
C TYR A 494 2.55 57.58 21.73
N TYR A 495 1.55 57.44 20.88
CA TYR A 495 1.47 58.08 19.56
C TYR A 495 0.06 58.54 19.24
N ILE A 496 -0.06 59.39 18.23
CA ILE A 496 -1.33 59.88 17.70
C ILE A 496 -1.31 59.77 16.17
N PRO A 497 -1.88 58.70 15.59
CA PRO A 497 -1.78 58.43 14.15
C PRO A 497 -2.45 59.48 13.29
N TYR A 498 -3.59 59.99 13.76
CA TYR A 498 -4.48 60.82 12.98
C TYR A 498 -4.77 62.13 13.67
N HIS A 499 -5.20 63.06 12.84
CA HIS A 499 -5.58 64.41 13.23
C HIS A 499 -6.68 64.38 14.31
N GLY A 500 -6.34 64.82 15.53
CA GLY A 500 -7.30 65.30 16.53
C GLY A 500 -7.63 64.42 17.74
N MET A 501 -7.31 63.13 17.72
CA MET A 501 -7.57 62.12 18.76
C MET A 501 -7.74 62.66 20.21
N THR A 502 -8.79 62.24 20.91
CA THR A 502 -9.11 62.63 22.31
C THR A 502 -8.21 61.98 23.37
N GLU A 503 -7.63 60.81 23.07
CA GLU A 503 -6.71 60.09 23.95
C GLU A 503 -5.38 59.74 23.26
N GLN A 504 -4.39 59.33 24.07
CA GLN A 504 -3.08 58.91 23.58
C GLN A 504 -3.00 57.39 23.48
N PHE A 505 -2.73 56.89 22.27
CA PHE A 505 -2.64 55.47 21.98
C PHE A 505 -1.27 54.97 22.40
N GLU A 506 -1.24 53.97 23.28
CA GLU A 506 0.00 53.30 23.65
C GLU A 506 0.59 52.60 22.43
N CYS A 507 1.90 52.71 22.24
CA CYS A 507 2.60 51.92 21.24
C CYS A 507 2.37 50.45 21.54
N TYR A 508 1.67 49.78 20.61
CA TYR A 508 1.35 48.38 20.72
C TYR A 508 2.64 47.56 20.69
N PRO A 509 2.67 46.37 21.34
CA PRO A 509 3.85 45.53 21.37
C PRO A 509 4.39 45.30 19.96
N GLY A 510 5.70 45.45 19.79
CA GLY A 510 6.38 45.51 18.50
C GLY A 510 6.70 46.91 18.02
N THR A 511 6.12 47.96 18.61
CA THR A 511 6.49 49.34 18.31
C THR A 511 6.92 50.10 19.57
N TYR A 512 7.59 51.24 19.40
CA TYR A 512 8.09 52.05 20.51
C TYR A 512 8.17 53.53 20.16
N GLN A 513 8.19 54.42 21.15
CA GLN A 513 8.30 55.86 20.90
C GLN A 513 9.08 56.62 21.99
N PRO A 514 10.37 56.98 21.77
CA PRO A 514 11.19 57.65 22.78
C PRO A 514 10.96 59.17 22.90
N TYR A 515 10.24 59.80 21.95
CA TYR A 515 10.04 61.24 21.91
C TYR A 515 8.58 61.62 22.16
N THR A 516 8.35 62.81 22.72
CA THR A 516 6.99 63.37 22.83
C THR A 516 6.48 63.88 21.48
N GLY A 517 5.17 63.96 21.32
CA GLY A 517 4.57 64.71 20.21
C GLY A 517 4.64 64.00 18.85
N GLN A 518 4.54 62.66 18.80
CA GLN A 518 4.87 61.87 17.61
C GLN A 518 3.68 61.19 16.93
N SER A 519 3.58 61.37 15.61
CA SER A 519 2.49 60.89 14.77
C SER A 519 2.42 59.37 14.60
N SER A 520 3.49 58.66 14.92
CA SER A 520 3.53 57.20 14.84
C SER A 520 4.44 56.67 15.92
N CYS A 521 4.23 55.42 16.30
CA CYS A 521 5.33 54.67 16.89
C CYS A 521 6.39 54.42 15.81
N ILE A 522 7.61 54.19 16.26
CA ILE A 522 8.69 53.65 15.44
C ILE A 522 8.54 52.13 15.52
N ASP A 523 8.52 51.46 14.38
CA ASP A 523 8.61 50.01 14.35
C ASP A 523 9.89 49.57 15.08
N THR A 524 9.76 48.60 15.98
CA THR A 524 10.92 48.12 16.73
C THR A 524 11.94 47.56 15.75
N SER A 525 13.15 48.09 15.81
CA SER A 525 14.20 47.87 14.82
C SER A 525 14.66 46.42 14.85
N PRO A 526 15.03 45.83 13.70
CA PRO A 526 15.49 44.45 13.64
C PRO A 526 16.61 44.17 14.65
N GLY A 527 16.42 43.14 15.46
CA GLY A 527 17.27 42.76 16.59
C GLY A 527 16.80 43.24 17.96
N TYR A 528 15.67 43.95 18.02
CA TYR A 528 15.04 44.42 19.24
C TYR A 528 13.60 43.91 19.32
N PHE A 529 12.97 44.05 20.49
CA PHE A 529 11.55 43.78 20.72
C PHE A 529 10.94 44.79 21.70
N THR A 530 9.61 44.89 21.67
CA THR A 530 8.82 45.51 22.74
C THR A 530 7.62 44.63 23.07
N ASP A 531 7.63 44.01 24.25
CA ASP A 531 6.59 43.10 24.75
C ASP A 531 5.49 43.81 25.56
N VAL A 532 5.73 45.07 25.95
CA VAL A 532 4.82 45.87 26.78
C VAL A 532 4.27 47.04 25.97
N ASN A 533 2.95 47.22 26.03
CA ASN A 533 2.28 48.42 25.52
C ASN A 533 2.90 49.69 26.16
N GLY A 534 2.97 50.79 25.42
CA GLY A 534 3.50 52.05 25.98
C GLY A 534 5.03 52.11 26.02
N SER A 535 5.72 51.28 25.23
CA SER A 535 7.18 51.16 25.29
C SER A 535 7.90 52.44 24.82
N ILE A 536 8.56 53.12 25.77
CA ILE A 536 9.34 54.34 25.50
C ILE A 536 10.70 54.07 24.84
N ASN A 537 11.16 52.81 24.86
CA ASN A 537 12.44 52.40 24.32
C ASN A 537 12.36 50.93 23.92
N GLN A 538 13.05 50.56 22.83
CA GLN A 538 13.14 49.18 22.39
C GLN A 538 14.14 48.37 23.23
N SER A 539 13.75 47.15 23.63
CA SER A 539 14.62 46.22 24.35
C SER A 539 15.45 45.43 23.33
N PRO A 540 16.79 45.36 23.45
CA PRO A 540 17.58 44.48 22.57
C PRO A 540 17.16 43.03 22.82
N CYS A 541 17.04 42.25 21.75
CA CYS A 541 16.84 40.81 21.87
C CYS A 541 17.93 40.22 22.76
N PHE A 542 17.54 39.36 23.71
CA PHE A 542 18.50 38.67 24.55
C PHE A 542 19.37 37.76 23.67
N ALA A 543 20.65 37.62 24.00
CA ALA A 543 21.55 36.75 23.24
C ALA A 543 20.95 35.33 23.13
N GLY A 544 20.89 34.80 21.92
CA GLY A 544 20.21 33.54 21.59
C GLY A 544 18.80 33.72 21.07
N THR A 545 18.29 34.95 21.06
CA THR A 545 17.09 35.34 20.32
C THR A 545 17.45 36.41 19.30
N TYR A 546 16.76 36.44 18.17
CA TYR A 546 17.00 37.38 17.08
C TYR A 546 15.67 37.87 16.51
N GLN A 547 15.70 38.95 15.72
CA GLN A 547 14.47 39.46 15.13
C GLN A 547 14.72 40.14 13.78
N PRO A 548 14.49 39.46 12.64
CA PRO A 548 14.82 39.98 11.31
C PRO A 548 13.78 40.92 10.72
N ALA A 549 12.57 40.99 11.29
CA ALA A 549 11.53 41.91 10.86
C ALA A 549 11.44 43.12 11.80
N ASP A 550 11.14 44.28 11.23
CA ASP A 550 10.69 45.45 11.96
C ASP A 550 9.31 45.17 12.63
N GLY A 551 9.01 45.87 13.73
CA GLY A 551 7.64 45.93 14.29
C GLY A 551 7.26 44.77 15.22
N GLN A 552 8.22 44.17 15.96
CA GLN A 552 8.05 42.82 16.52
C GLN A 552 7.99 42.72 18.05
N THR A 553 6.94 42.06 18.53
CA THR A 553 6.53 42.02 19.95
C THR A 553 7.47 41.24 20.87
N SER A 554 8.23 40.34 20.26
CA SER A 554 9.06 39.34 20.92
C SER A 554 10.16 38.93 19.96
N CYS A 555 11.25 38.42 20.51
CA CYS A 555 12.35 37.88 19.70
C CYS A 555 12.09 36.42 19.38
N ILE A 556 12.49 36.00 18.19
CA ILE A 556 12.44 34.61 17.75
C ILE A 556 13.65 33.91 18.37
N ASP A 557 13.45 32.75 18.99
CA ASP A 557 14.54 31.84 19.33
C ASP A 557 15.42 31.61 18.09
N VAL A 558 16.75 31.70 18.22
CA VAL A 558 17.63 31.35 17.08
C VAL A 558 17.33 29.92 16.62
N ASP A 559 17.22 29.75 15.31
CA ASP A 559 17.08 28.43 14.71
C ASP A 559 18.31 27.62 15.06
N ARG A 560 18.04 26.40 15.51
CA ARG A 560 19.03 25.34 15.74
C ARG A 560 20.18 25.40 14.74
N GLY A 561 21.39 25.63 15.25
CA GLY A 561 22.63 25.74 14.48
C GLY A 561 23.09 27.17 14.22
N ASN A 562 22.39 28.17 14.76
CA ASN A 562 22.77 29.58 14.72
C ASN A 562 22.86 30.14 16.15
N TYR A 563 23.47 31.31 16.32
CA TYR A 563 23.46 32.06 17.58
C TYR A 563 23.21 33.54 17.30
N SER A 564 22.99 34.32 18.36
CA SER A 564 22.94 35.78 18.27
C SER A 564 23.56 36.41 19.51
N ASP A 565 24.43 37.40 19.30
CA ASP A 565 24.69 38.40 20.32
C ASP A 565 23.41 39.22 20.58
N ALA A 566 23.32 39.82 21.77
CA ALA A 566 22.16 40.62 22.13
C ALA A 566 22.01 41.85 21.21
N GLY A 567 20.80 42.08 20.67
CA GLY A 567 20.53 43.19 19.74
C GLY A 567 20.68 42.87 18.24
N LEU A 568 20.86 41.60 17.84
CA LEU A 568 21.06 41.24 16.42
C LEU A 568 19.79 40.96 15.62
N ALA A 569 19.66 41.65 14.48
CA ALA A 569 18.62 41.44 13.47
C ALA A 569 18.65 40.05 12.83
N TYR A 570 19.82 39.44 12.72
CA TYR A 570 20.02 38.18 12.03
C TYR A 570 20.72 37.18 12.94
N GLN A 571 20.29 35.93 12.86
CA GLN A 571 21.02 34.83 13.45
C GLN A 571 22.33 34.60 12.70
N ILE A 572 23.44 34.50 13.44
CA ILE A 572 24.76 34.20 12.89
C ILE A 572 24.86 32.67 12.79
N PRO A 573 25.10 32.09 11.61
CA PRO A 573 25.27 30.64 11.49
C PRO A 573 26.54 30.24 12.25
N CYS A 574 26.45 29.15 13.04
CA CYS A 574 27.62 28.64 13.74
C CYS A 574 28.75 28.32 12.77
N ALA A 575 29.96 28.73 13.10
CA ALA A 575 31.13 28.53 12.25
C ALA A 575 31.53 27.04 12.25
N PRO A 576 32.10 26.51 11.15
CA PRO A 576 32.60 25.15 11.11
C PRO A 576 33.52 24.86 12.31
N GLY A 577 33.17 23.82 13.06
CA GLY A 577 33.74 23.45 14.35
C GLY A 577 32.84 23.71 15.55
N THR A 578 31.82 24.55 15.41
CA THR A 578 30.87 24.91 16.47
C THR A 578 29.43 24.57 16.07
N TYR A 579 28.60 24.13 17.02
CA TYR A 579 27.20 23.74 16.79
C TYR A 579 26.28 24.32 17.86
N GLN A 580 24.98 24.28 17.64
CA GLN A 580 24.01 24.84 18.57
C GLN A 580 22.73 23.96 18.58
N PRO A 581 22.53 23.11 19.61
CA PRO A 581 21.56 22.00 19.56
C PRO A 581 20.13 22.27 20.06
N ASP A 582 19.93 23.33 20.84
CA ASP A 582 18.63 23.71 21.40
C ASP A 582 17.98 24.83 20.56
N LEU A 583 16.81 25.35 20.95
CA LEU A 583 16.32 26.63 20.44
C LEU A 583 16.67 27.73 21.44
N GLY A 584 16.94 28.95 20.97
CA GLY A 584 17.09 30.12 21.86
C GLY A 584 18.46 30.32 22.52
N GLN A 585 19.54 29.69 22.02
CA GLN A 585 20.81 29.60 22.74
C GLN A 585 21.81 30.74 22.39
N PRO A 586 22.43 31.42 23.38
CA PRO A 586 23.23 32.64 23.18
C PRO A 586 24.54 32.49 22.40
N SER A 587 25.04 31.27 22.28
CA SER A 587 26.35 31.00 21.68
C SER A 587 26.38 29.59 21.12
N CYS A 588 27.07 29.41 20.01
CA CYS A 588 27.48 28.07 19.59
C CYS A 588 28.33 27.42 20.68
N LEU A 589 28.11 26.13 20.92
CA LEU A 589 29.03 25.28 21.63
C LEU A 589 30.15 24.87 20.68
N ASP A 590 31.38 24.84 21.19
CA ASP A 590 32.45 24.08 20.55
C ASP A 590 31.98 22.62 20.39
N ALA A 591 32.24 21.99 19.23
CA ALA A 591 32.03 20.54 19.10
C ALA A 591 32.84 19.83 20.19
N ASP A 592 32.19 18.97 20.98
CA ASP A 592 32.82 18.20 22.05
C ASP A 592 33.95 17.33 21.46
N PRO A 593 35.06 17.12 22.18
CA PRO A 593 36.13 16.22 21.75
C PRO A 593 35.57 14.87 21.26
N GLY A 594 35.97 14.50 20.04
CA GLY A 594 35.52 13.33 19.30
C GLY A 594 34.35 13.59 18.35
N ASN A 595 33.89 14.83 18.22
CA ASN A 595 32.89 15.25 17.25
C ASN A 595 33.47 16.39 16.39
N TYR A 596 32.82 16.68 15.27
CA TYR A 596 33.20 17.75 14.36
C TYR A 596 31.97 18.38 13.70
N VAL A 597 32.17 19.56 13.13
CA VAL A 597 31.13 20.31 12.43
C VAL A 597 31.72 20.88 11.13
N SER A 598 31.57 20.16 10.01
CA SER A 598 32.26 20.50 8.76
C SER A 598 31.67 21.66 7.97
N GLU A 599 30.40 21.94 8.16
CA GLU A 599 29.68 23.02 7.48
C GLU A 599 29.25 24.06 8.52
N SER A 600 28.94 25.28 8.08
CA SER A 600 28.29 26.26 8.95
C SER A 600 26.84 25.87 9.23
N GLN A 601 26.21 26.52 10.21
CA GLN A 601 24.77 26.41 10.47
C GLN A 601 24.31 25.01 10.94
N GLN A 602 25.16 24.27 11.67
CA GLN A 602 24.84 22.90 12.11
C GLN A 602 24.32 22.86 13.56
N PHE A 603 23.24 22.12 13.77
CA PHE A 603 22.60 21.95 15.07
C PHE A 603 22.94 20.66 15.80
N ASP A 604 23.59 19.72 15.13
CA ASP A 604 24.06 18.49 15.76
C ASP A 604 25.54 18.33 15.43
N GLN A 605 26.32 17.95 16.42
CA GLN A 605 27.74 17.69 16.24
C GLN A 605 27.90 16.31 15.59
N THR A 606 28.52 16.28 14.42
CA THR A 606 28.73 14.99 13.76
C THR A 606 29.82 14.25 14.51
N LYS A 607 29.47 13.14 15.16
CA LYS A 607 30.46 12.24 15.77
C LYS A 607 31.52 11.88 14.74
N CYS A 608 32.80 12.00 15.11
CA CYS A 608 33.89 11.51 14.27
C CYS A 608 33.57 10.08 13.86
N SER A 609 33.63 9.83 12.55
CA SER A 609 33.34 8.51 12.01
C SER A 609 34.35 7.51 12.57
N PRO A 610 33.96 6.23 12.79
CA PRO A 610 34.88 5.19 13.23
C PRO A 610 36.18 5.25 12.43
N GLY A 611 37.32 5.39 13.11
CA GLY A 611 38.64 5.56 12.49
C GLY A 611 39.17 6.98 12.38
N THR A 612 38.34 7.96 12.72
CA THR A 612 38.74 9.37 12.89
C THR A 612 38.50 9.84 14.33
N TYR A 613 39.33 10.75 14.81
CA TYR A 613 39.30 11.27 16.19
C TYR A 613 39.46 12.80 16.20
N GLN A 614 39.14 13.43 17.33
CA GLN A 614 39.30 14.88 17.48
C GLN A 614 39.53 15.27 18.95
N PRO A 615 40.80 15.47 19.38
CA PRO A 615 41.12 15.70 20.80
C PRO A 615 40.93 17.16 21.22
N VAL A 616 40.77 18.09 20.27
CA VAL A 616 40.54 19.52 20.53
C VAL A 616 39.08 19.83 20.25
N ALA A 617 38.41 20.52 21.19
CA ALA A 617 37.06 20.99 20.97
C ALA A 617 37.01 22.05 19.84
N GLY A 618 35.83 22.28 19.25
CA GLY A 618 35.63 23.41 18.34
C GLY A 618 36.17 23.18 16.92
N GLN A 619 36.30 21.94 16.45
CA GLN A 619 37.03 21.62 15.21
C GLN A 619 36.13 21.17 14.05
N SER A 620 36.41 21.67 12.85
CA SER A 620 35.59 21.48 11.65
C SER A 620 35.81 20.15 10.93
N SER A 621 36.76 19.34 11.37
CA SER A 621 37.05 18.01 10.81
C SER A 621 37.71 17.14 11.86
N CYS A 622 37.63 15.83 11.68
CA CYS A 622 38.37 14.87 12.50
C CYS A 622 39.70 14.53 11.82
N PHE A 623 40.72 14.28 12.62
CA PHE A 623 41.96 13.68 12.13
C PHE A 623 41.74 12.19 11.92
N SER A 624 42.26 11.62 10.83
CA SER A 624 42.44 10.17 10.73
C SER A 624 43.33 9.70 11.88
N ALA A 625 42.95 8.63 12.58
CA ALA A 625 43.86 7.99 13.54
C ALA A 625 45.19 7.69 12.82
N SER A 626 46.32 8.09 13.38
CA SER A 626 47.63 7.85 12.77
C SER A 626 47.96 6.37 12.74
N GLU A 627 48.95 6.00 11.94
CA GLU A 627 49.52 4.64 11.97
C GLU A 627 49.87 4.22 13.40
N GLY A 628 49.68 2.94 13.70
CA GLY A 628 49.81 2.38 15.04
C GLY A 628 48.70 2.77 16.03
N HIS A 629 47.72 3.56 15.63
CA HIS A 629 46.62 4.02 16.49
C HIS A 629 45.26 3.75 15.84
N TYR A 630 44.20 3.79 16.66
CA TYR A 630 42.80 3.65 16.22
C TYR A 630 41.86 4.60 16.95
N ALA A 631 40.72 4.88 16.34
CA ALA A 631 39.66 5.70 16.91
C ALA A 631 38.38 4.85 17.13
N PRO A 632 38.10 4.38 18.37
CA PRO A 632 37.08 3.38 18.67
C PRO A 632 35.63 3.86 18.45
N GLY A 633 35.16 3.74 17.21
CA GLY A 633 33.77 3.99 16.84
C GLY A 633 33.38 5.48 16.81
N PHE A 634 32.07 5.72 16.78
CA PHE A 634 31.49 7.06 16.61
C PHE A 634 31.67 7.93 17.86
N GLY A 635 32.49 8.98 17.75
CA GLY A 635 32.65 9.97 18.82
C GLY A 635 33.97 9.89 19.59
N SER A 636 35.07 9.48 18.95
CA SER A 636 36.36 9.20 19.63
C SER A 636 37.16 10.49 19.90
N PRO A 637 37.35 10.94 21.16
CA PRO A 637 38.11 12.15 21.45
C PRO A 637 39.59 11.97 21.11
N ASP A 638 40.23 10.97 21.71
CA ASP A 638 41.61 10.60 21.44
C ASP A 638 41.69 9.42 20.49
N GLN A 639 42.81 9.32 19.78
CA GLN A 639 43.26 8.06 19.20
C GLN A 639 43.91 7.21 20.30
N LEU A 640 43.52 5.95 20.39
CA LEU A 640 44.16 4.99 21.26
C LEU A 640 45.32 4.33 20.50
N ALA A 641 46.46 4.13 21.16
CA ALA A 641 47.51 3.28 20.61
C ALA A 641 46.96 1.85 20.47
N CYS A 642 47.35 1.15 19.40
CA CYS A 642 47.03 -0.27 19.28
C CYS A 642 47.65 -1.04 20.44
N GLU A 643 46.82 -1.74 21.22
CA GLU A 643 47.30 -2.57 22.31
C GLU A 643 48.14 -3.75 21.76
N PRO A 644 49.15 -4.24 22.52
CA PRO A 644 49.95 -5.39 22.12
C PRO A 644 49.08 -6.55 21.64
N GLY A 645 49.46 -7.10 20.49
CA GLY A 645 48.66 -8.03 19.70
C GLY A 645 47.92 -7.40 18.52
N THR A 646 47.76 -6.08 18.46
CA THR A 646 47.01 -5.39 17.39
C THR A 646 47.85 -4.31 16.71
N TYR A 647 47.61 -4.03 15.43
CA TYR A 647 48.37 -3.08 14.61
C TYR A 647 47.47 -2.18 13.76
N SER A 648 48.04 -1.08 13.24
CA SER A 648 47.33 -0.12 12.39
C SER A 648 48.26 0.36 11.26
N PRO A 649 48.22 -0.31 10.07
CA PRO A 649 49.18 -0.10 8.97
C PRO A 649 48.82 1.04 8.01
N SER A 650 47.79 1.82 8.32
CA SER A 650 47.36 2.96 7.52
C SER A 650 46.54 3.90 8.38
N SER A 651 46.67 5.21 8.17
CA SER A 651 45.87 6.17 8.91
C SER A 651 44.36 6.02 8.64
N GLY A 652 43.54 6.06 9.69
CA GLY A 652 42.07 6.07 9.59
C GLY A 652 41.35 4.82 10.12
N LEU A 653 41.99 4.02 10.98
CA LEU A 653 41.45 2.73 11.44
C LEU A 653 40.56 2.85 12.68
N ASP A 654 39.37 2.23 12.62
CA ASP A 654 38.33 2.31 13.67
C ASP A 654 38.48 1.30 14.81
N SER A 655 39.30 0.31 14.53
CA SER A 655 39.71 -0.80 15.35
C SER A 655 41.08 -1.20 14.82
N CYS A 656 42.06 -1.37 15.69
CA CYS A 656 43.33 -1.92 15.24
C CYS A 656 43.07 -3.31 14.67
N HIS A 657 43.72 -3.62 13.55
CA HIS A 657 43.68 -4.97 13.02
C HIS A 657 44.29 -5.90 14.07
N PRO A 658 43.60 -6.99 14.44
CA PRO A 658 44.26 -8.05 15.19
C PRO A 658 45.45 -8.51 14.35
N ALA A 659 46.61 -8.78 14.97
CA ALA A 659 47.67 -9.49 14.26
C ALA A 659 47.06 -10.75 13.65
N ASP A 660 47.23 -10.91 12.34
CA ASP A 660 46.68 -12.03 11.58
C ASP A 660 47.27 -13.34 12.12
N PRO A 661 46.56 -14.48 12.02
CA PRO A 661 47.13 -15.76 12.42
C PRO A 661 48.50 -15.97 11.77
N GLY A 662 49.54 -16.21 12.59
CA GLY A 662 50.92 -16.36 12.13
C GLY A 662 51.74 -15.07 12.16
N TYR A 663 51.16 -13.98 12.62
CA TYR A 663 51.81 -12.72 12.89
C TYR A 663 51.59 -12.32 14.36
N TYR A 664 52.45 -11.45 14.88
CA TYR A 664 52.41 -11.01 16.27
C TYR A 664 52.85 -9.56 16.42
N VAL A 665 52.38 -8.93 17.51
CA VAL A 665 52.69 -7.53 17.82
C VAL A 665 53.07 -7.40 19.30
N THR A 666 54.34 -7.09 19.58
CA THR A 666 54.87 -7.05 20.95
C THR A 666 54.66 -5.70 21.66
N GLY A 667 54.66 -4.60 20.92
CA GLY A 667 54.61 -3.24 21.46
C GLY A 667 53.27 -2.55 21.23
N SER A 668 52.88 -1.69 22.16
CA SER A 668 51.77 -0.76 21.97
C SER A 668 52.10 0.28 20.89
N GLY A 669 51.17 0.57 19.99
CA GLY A 669 51.36 1.59 18.95
C GLY A 669 51.96 1.08 17.64
N ALA A 670 51.86 -0.22 17.33
CA ALA A 670 52.56 -0.82 16.21
C ALA A 670 51.91 -0.52 14.84
N ILE A 671 52.72 0.01 13.92
CA ILE A 671 52.31 0.31 12.54
C ILE A 671 52.31 -0.92 11.62
N ASP A 672 52.89 -2.05 12.05
CA ASP A 672 53.04 -3.25 11.25
C ASP A 672 53.02 -4.49 12.16
N GLN A 673 52.74 -5.65 11.59
CA GLN A 673 52.70 -6.93 12.28
C GLN A 673 53.95 -7.76 11.97
N MET A 674 54.62 -8.28 12.99
CA MET A 674 55.81 -9.09 12.78
C MET A 674 55.40 -10.51 12.39
N ALA A 675 55.89 -11.02 11.28
CA ALA A 675 55.69 -12.42 10.90
C ALA A 675 56.31 -13.35 11.96
N CYS A 676 55.57 -14.36 12.42
CA CYS A 676 56.16 -15.46 13.18
C CYS A 676 57.26 -16.10 12.32
N PRO A 677 58.50 -16.28 12.83
CA PRO A 677 59.54 -16.95 12.06
C PRO A 677 59.13 -18.39 11.72
N ALA A 678 59.72 -18.95 10.66
CA ALA A 678 59.53 -20.35 10.31
C ALA A 678 59.84 -21.27 11.52
N GLY A 679 59.16 -22.41 11.59
CA GLY A 679 59.13 -23.25 12.79
C GLY A 679 58.25 -22.73 13.93
N SER A 680 57.67 -21.53 13.85
CA SER A 680 56.71 -21.02 14.82
C SER A 680 55.36 -20.66 14.18
N HIS A 681 54.29 -20.69 14.97
CA HIS A 681 52.92 -20.37 14.55
C HIS A 681 52.24 -19.45 15.56
N GLN A 682 51.06 -18.96 15.18
CA GLN A 682 50.13 -18.35 16.11
C GLN A 682 48.67 -18.40 15.59
N PRO A 683 47.87 -19.41 15.97
CA PRO A 683 46.50 -19.58 15.45
C PRO A 683 45.46 -18.62 16.04
N THR A 684 45.74 -17.93 17.15
CA THR A 684 44.81 -16.91 17.67
C THR A 684 45.16 -15.54 17.09
N PRO A 685 44.23 -14.86 16.39
CA PRO A 685 44.39 -13.46 16.05
C PRO A 685 44.59 -12.60 17.31
N ALA A 686 45.18 -11.42 17.14
CA ALA A 686 45.45 -10.44 18.20
C ALA A 686 46.55 -10.86 19.20
N SER A 687 47.60 -11.56 18.76
CA SER A 687 48.60 -12.16 19.66
C SER A 687 49.89 -11.34 19.82
N THR A 688 50.42 -11.36 21.04
CA THR A 688 51.66 -10.68 21.45
C THR A 688 52.94 -11.48 21.17
N GLY A 689 52.83 -12.74 20.73
CA GLY A 689 53.98 -13.60 20.44
C GLY A 689 53.63 -14.91 19.76
N CYS A 690 54.64 -15.59 19.24
CA CYS A 690 54.52 -16.88 18.55
C CYS A 690 54.87 -18.04 19.47
N SER A 691 54.23 -19.18 19.24
CA SER A 691 54.60 -20.47 19.83
C SER A 691 55.42 -21.26 18.81
N LEU A 692 56.40 -22.05 19.26
CA LEU A 692 56.99 -23.07 18.38
C LEU A 692 55.90 -24.05 17.94
N VAL A 693 56.00 -24.59 16.73
CA VAL A 693 55.10 -25.68 16.31
C VAL A 693 55.30 -26.90 17.19
N ASP A 694 54.22 -27.61 17.51
CA ASP A 694 54.24 -28.87 18.25
C ASP A 694 54.83 -30.00 17.36
N PRO A 695 55.33 -31.10 17.95
CA PRO A 695 55.72 -32.27 17.18
C PRO A 695 54.57 -32.79 16.30
N GLY A 696 54.94 -33.42 15.19
CA GLY A 696 54.04 -33.83 14.12
C GLY A 696 53.61 -32.69 13.20
N HIS A 697 54.08 -31.47 13.41
CA HIS A 697 53.70 -30.32 12.62
C HIS A 697 54.90 -29.50 12.16
N TYR A 698 54.68 -28.64 11.16
CA TYR A 698 55.67 -27.74 10.60
C TYR A 698 55.10 -26.34 10.32
N SER A 699 56.01 -25.38 10.12
CA SER A 699 55.74 -23.98 9.72
C SER A 699 56.82 -23.58 8.69
N PRO A 700 56.55 -23.72 7.38
CA PRO A 700 57.59 -23.63 6.35
C PRO A 700 57.98 -22.20 5.95
N GLU A 701 57.11 -21.23 6.20
CA GLU A 701 57.35 -19.84 5.86
C GLU A 701 57.09 -18.93 7.06
N SER A 702 57.82 -17.82 7.14
CA SER A 702 57.54 -16.80 8.14
C SER A 702 56.16 -16.19 7.88
N GLY A 703 55.28 -16.21 8.90
CA GLY A 703 53.87 -15.82 8.75
C GLY A 703 52.89 -17.01 8.74
N THR A 704 53.34 -18.25 8.94
CA THR A 704 52.44 -19.42 8.91
C THR A 704 51.44 -19.38 10.07
N GLY A 705 50.15 -19.30 9.73
CA GLY A 705 49.08 -19.02 10.69
C GLY A 705 48.69 -20.11 11.67
N PHE A 706 49.08 -21.34 11.38
CA PHE A 706 48.70 -22.52 12.14
C PHE A 706 49.81 -23.55 11.96
N GLN A 707 49.99 -24.43 12.94
CA GLN A 707 50.79 -25.62 12.70
C GLN A 707 50.18 -26.41 11.55
N ILE A 708 50.93 -26.54 10.45
CA ILE A 708 50.54 -27.43 9.36
C ILE A 708 50.87 -28.85 9.84
N PRO A 709 49.89 -29.75 10.00
CA PRO A 709 50.20 -31.11 10.38
C PRO A 709 50.96 -31.80 9.24
N CYS A 710 51.96 -32.61 9.57
CA CYS A 710 52.61 -33.45 8.56
C CYS A 710 51.53 -34.31 7.87
N PRO A 711 51.48 -34.31 6.53
CA PRO A 711 50.53 -35.13 5.78
C PRO A 711 50.81 -36.62 6.00
N ALA A 712 49.84 -37.47 5.65
CA ALA A 712 50.04 -38.90 5.66
C ALA A 712 51.19 -39.24 4.69
N GLY A 713 52.24 -39.90 5.19
CA GLY A 713 53.52 -40.08 4.49
C GLY A 713 54.69 -39.30 5.06
N ASN A 714 54.45 -38.32 5.95
CA ASN A 714 55.51 -37.53 6.56
C ASN A 714 55.34 -37.45 8.08
N TYR A 715 56.44 -37.24 8.80
CA TYR A 715 56.45 -37.12 10.26
C TYR A 715 57.45 -36.05 10.73
N GLN A 716 57.31 -35.59 11.97
CA GLN A 716 58.26 -34.64 12.58
C GLN A 716 58.36 -34.83 14.10
N PRO A 717 59.49 -35.33 14.64
CA PRO A 717 59.62 -35.55 16.08
C PRO A 717 59.92 -34.27 16.88
N ASN A 718 60.33 -33.16 16.25
CA ASN A 718 60.81 -31.96 16.97
C ASN A 718 59.79 -30.82 17.01
N THR A 719 59.71 -30.13 18.15
CA THR A 719 59.11 -28.79 18.24
C THR A 719 59.92 -27.78 17.44
N GLY A 720 59.27 -26.81 16.81
CA GLY A 720 59.97 -25.69 16.18
C GLY A 720 60.42 -25.92 14.72
N SER A 721 59.79 -26.86 14.02
CA SER A 721 60.27 -27.42 12.75
C SER A 721 59.73 -26.69 11.52
N GLU A 722 60.61 -26.45 10.54
CA GLU A 722 60.28 -25.76 9.28
C GLU A 722 59.71 -26.71 8.21
N ASP A 723 59.96 -28.01 8.31
CA ASP A 723 59.49 -29.02 7.33
C ASP A 723 59.19 -30.37 8.01
N CYS A 724 58.58 -31.31 7.29
CA CYS A 724 58.35 -32.69 7.72
C CYS A 724 59.30 -33.66 7.02
N ILE A 725 59.75 -34.67 7.76
CA ILE A 725 60.60 -35.75 7.27
C ILE A 725 59.70 -36.72 6.48
N GLU A 726 60.07 -37.10 5.27
CA GLU A 726 59.42 -38.22 4.57
C GLU A 726 59.65 -39.54 5.34
N VAL A 727 58.65 -40.41 5.30
CA VAL A 727 58.74 -41.76 5.85
C VAL A 727 59.61 -42.64 4.95
N ASP A 728 60.48 -43.46 5.55
CA ASP A 728 61.31 -44.45 4.86
C ASP A 728 60.47 -45.62 4.29
N PRO A 729 60.88 -46.27 3.17
CA PRO A 729 60.25 -47.50 2.69
C PRO A 729 60.23 -48.60 3.75
N GLY A 730 59.16 -49.39 3.79
CA GLY A 730 58.86 -50.34 4.87
C GLY A 730 58.05 -49.75 6.04
N HIS A 731 57.96 -48.43 6.14
CA HIS A 731 57.23 -47.72 7.18
C HIS A 731 56.06 -46.91 6.61
N TYR A 732 55.17 -46.43 7.50
CA TYR A 732 54.11 -45.49 7.17
C TYR A 732 53.94 -44.42 8.25
N ALA A 733 53.36 -43.28 7.86
CA ALA A 733 52.84 -42.27 8.80
C ALA A 733 51.36 -42.04 8.49
N PRO A 734 50.41 -42.48 9.34
CA PRO A 734 48.97 -42.43 9.02
C PRO A 734 48.45 -41.00 8.81
N GLY A 735 49.04 -40.04 9.51
CA GLY A 735 48.65 -38.63 9.48
C GLY A 735 47.19 -38.37 9.91
N PRO A 736 46.77 -37.10 9.84
CA PRO A 736 47.64 -35.92 9.92
C PRO A 736 48.38 -35.88 11.27
N ALA A 737 49.54 -35.24 11.30
CA ALA A 737 50.36 -34.99 12.50
C ALA A 737 51.09 -36.20 13.14
N ALA A 738 51.73 -37.04 12.33
CA ALA A 738 52.58 -38.10 12.85
C ALA A 738 53.88 -37.54 13.47
N THR A 739 54.18 -37.91 14.71
CA THR A 739 55.44 -37.55 15.40
C THR A 739 56.59 -38.51 15.10
N SER A 740 56.28 -39.70 14.57
CA SER A 740 57.19 -40.78 14.20
C SER A 740 56.61 -41.60 13.04
N GLN A 741 57.48 -42.21 12.25
CA GLN A 741 57.09 -43.30 11.34
C GLN A 741 56.81 -44.61 12.11
N THR A 742 55.97 -45.47 11.54
CA THR A 742 55.55 -46.76 12.11
C THR A 742 55.85 -47.88 11.12
N GLU A 743 56.35 -49.03 11.58
CA GLU A 743 56.63 -50.18 10.70
C GLU A 743 55.34 -50.77 10.13
N CYS A 744 55.38 -51.26 8.89
CA CYS A 744 54.26 -52.00 8.32
C CYS A 744 54.13 -53.38 8.96
N ASP A 745 52.92 -53.75 9.40
CA ASP A 745 52.63 -55.09 9.94
C ASP A 745 52.72 -56.15 8.83
N ALA A 746 53.14 -57.37 9.17
CA ALA A 746 53.19 -58.50 8.25
C ALA A 746 51.81 -58.73 7.59
N GLY A 747 51.83 -59.01 6.28
CA GLY A 747 50.69 -58.93 5.38
C GLY A 747 50.56 -57.58 4.66
N SER A 748 51.34 -56.56 5.03
CA SER A 748 51.36 -55.24 4.38
C SER A 748 52.78 -54.71 4.16
N TYR A 749 52.96 -53.90 3.13
CA TYR A 749 54.26 -53.39 2.68
C TYR A 749 54.19 -51.91 2.26
N ALA A 750 55.34 -51.23 2.24
CA ALA A 750 55.44 -49.83 1.80
C ALA A 750 56.62 -49.64 0.82
N PRO A 751 56.39 -49.70 -0.50
CA PRO A 751 57.47 -49.77 -1.50
C PRO A 751 58.19 -48.44 -1.79
N ASP A 752 57.54 -47.31 -1.51
CA ASP A 752 58.06 -45.97 -1.77
C ASP A 752 58.24 -45.20 -0.45
N SER A 753 59.07 -44.15 -0.45
CA SER A 753 59.03 -43.16 0.63
C SER A 753 57.72 -42.38 0.61
N GLY A 754 57.36 -41.76 1.73
CA GLY A 754 56.18 -40.89 1.75
C GLY A 754 54.83 -41.63 1.85
N LEU A 755 54.78 -42.88 2.31
CA LEU A 755 53.54 -43.66 2.37
C LEU A 755 52.67 -43.35 3.60
N GLY A 756 51.43 -42.93 3.32
CA GLY A 756 50.41 -42.62 4.32
C GLY A 756 49.74 -43.83 4.98
N GLY A 757 50.08 -45.04 4.55
CA GLY A 757 49.53 -46.30 5.03
C GLY A 757 50.08 -47.44 4.21
N CYS A 758 50.34 -48.57 4.84
CA CYS A 758 50.89 -49.75 4.17
C CYS A 758 49.89 -50.30 3.14
N LEU A 759 50.41 -50.68 1.98
CA LEU A 759 49.65 -51.43 0.99
C LEU A 759 49.48 -52.85 1.51
N LEU A 760 48.25 -53.37 1.50
CA LEU A 760 48.03 -54.80 1.74
C LEU A 760 48.68 -55.60 0.62
N ALA A 761 49.23 -56.78 0.94
CA ALA A 761 49.63 -57.75 -0.07
C ALA A 761 48.46 -58.03 -1.03
N ASP A 762 48.68 -58.00 -2.33
CA ASP A 762 47.67 -58.31 -3.33
C ASP A 762 47.23 -59.78 -3.26
N PRO A 763 46.03 -60.14 -3.72
CA PRO A 763 45.66 -61.54 -3.91
C PRO A 763 46.69 -62.28 -4.78
N GLY A 764 47.01 -63.51 -4.38
CA GLY A 764 48.11 -64.30 -4.94
C GLY A 764 49.50 -63.89 -4.46
N HIS A 765 49.62 -62.91 -3.55
CA HIS A 765 50.88 -62.47 -2.96
C HIS A 765 50.81 -62.49 -1.42
N HIS A 766 51.96 -62.38 -0.76
CA HIS A 766 52.09 -62.32 0.69
C HIS A 766 53.27 -61.46 1.14
N VAL A 767 53.26 -61.03 2.40
CA VAL A 767 54.35 -60.26 3.04
C VAL A 767 54.63 -60.85 4.42
N SER A 768 55.68 -61.66 4.57
CA SER A 768 55.90 -62.43 5.82
C SER A 768 56.49 -61.62 6.98
N ASP A 769 57.31 -60.61 6.70
CA ASP A 769 58.01 -59.81 7.70
C ASP A 769 57.39 -58.42 7.87
N ALA A 770 57.45 -57.88 9.09
CA ALA A 770 57.11 -56.48 9.35
C ALA A 770 58.22 -55.55 8.86
N GLY A 771 57.87 -54.35 8.41
CA GLY A 771 58.81 -53.38 7.84
C GLY A 771 59.19 -53.64 6.38
N SER A 772 58.41 -54.46 5.63
CA SER A 772 58.74 -54.81 4.25
C SER A 772 58.46 -53.69 3.25
N ASP A 773 59.39 -53.47 2.31
CA ASP A 773 59.20 -52.61 1.13
C ASP A 773 58.50 -53.34 -0.03
N SER A 774 58.27 -54.65 0.07
CA SER A 774 57.87 -55.47 -1.07
C SER A 774 57.01 -56.68 -0.69
N GLN A 775 56.24 -57.16 -1.67
CA GLN A 775 55.42 -58.37 -1.58
C GLN A 775 55.99 -59.50 -2.43
N SER A 776 55.83 -60.74 -1.95
CA SER A 776 56.27 -61.96 -2.62
C SER A 776 55.08 -62.70 -3.24
N ALA A 777 55.22 -63.16 -4.49
CA ALA A 777 54.18 -63.95 -5.16
C ALA A 777 54.11 -65.38 -4.62
N CYS A 778 52.89 -65.92 -4.45
CA CYS A 778 52.69 -67.31 -4.09
C CYS A 778 53.25 -68.25 -5.16
N SER A 779 54.05 -69.23 -4.74
CA SER A 779 54.60 -70.26 -5.62
C SER A 779 53.50 -71.19 -6.15
N VAL A 780 53.73 -71.80 -7.33
CA VAL A 780 52.86 -72.86 -7.89
C VAL A 780 52.55 -73.94 -6.85
N GLY A 781 51.31 -74.44 -6.84
CA GLY A 781 50.81 -75.31 -5.78
C GLY A 781 50.21 -74.56 -4.57
N TYR A 782 50.36 -73.24 -4.53
CA TYR A 782 49.78 -72.38 -3.50
C TYR A 782 48.98 -71.25 -4.15
N HIS A 783 48.04 -70.68 -3.40
CA HIS A 783 47.23 -69.53 -3.78
C HIS A 783 46.95 -68.64 -2.57
N GLN A 784 46.41 -67.43 -2.78
CA GLN A 784 45.95 -66.58 -1.68
C GLN A 784 44.79 -65.69 -2.16
N PRO A 785 43.53 -65.99 -1.81
CA PRO A 785 42.39 -65.24 -2.34
C PRO A 785 42.12 -63.93 -1.61
N ASN A 786 42.74 -63.71 -0.44
CA ASN A 786 42.55 -62.52 0.38
C ASN A 786 43.75 -61.58 0.26
N SER A 787 43.51 -60.28 0.10
CA SER A 787 44.58 -59.30 0.29
C SER A 787 44.97 -59.18 1.76
N GLY A 788 46.22 -58.79 2.02
CA GLY A 788 46.72 -58.53 3.38
C GLY A 788 47.27 -59.75 4.12
N ALA A 789 47.59 -60.85 3.43
CA ALA A 789 48.04 -62.09 4.05
C ALA A 789 49.56 -62.15 4.26
N PRO A 790 50.05 -62.70 5.39
CA PRO A 790 51.49 -62.90 5.62
C PRO A 790 52.06 -64.16 4.95
N GLU A 791 51.20 -65.12 4.59
CA GLU A 791 51.55 -66.43 4.02
C GLU A 791 50.56 -66.87 2.92
N CYS A 792 50.96 -67.81 2.07
CA CYS A 792 50.13 -68.42 1.03
C CYS A 792 49.51 -69.75 1.48
N LEU A 793 48.30 -70.04 1.00
CA LEU A 793 47.58 -71.28 1.28
C LEU A 793 47.95 -72.36 0.26
N ALA A 794 48.18 -73.60 0.70
CA ALA A 794 48.36 -74.72 -0.21
C ALA A 794 47.03 -75.07 -0.90
N ASN A 795 47.07 -75.46 -2.17
CA ASN A 795 45.87 -75.89 -2.90
C ASN A 795 45.20 -77.09 -2.24
N GLU A 796 43.87 -77.11 -2.25
CA GLU A 796 43.05 -78.19 -1.73
C GLU A 796 43.02 -79.38 -2.69
N ILE A 797 42.61 -80.54 -2.17
CA ILE A 797 42.50 -81.78 -2.96
C ILE A 797 41.49 -81.55 -4.11
N GLY A 798 41.80 -82.11 -5.28
CA GLY A 798 41.05 -81.90 -6.52
C GLY A 798 41.26 -80.54 -7.19
N HIS A 799 42.14 -79.68 -6.67
CA HIS A 799 42.46 -78.36 -7.23
C HIS A 799 43.98 -78.20 -7.47
N TYR A 800 44.36 -77.25 -8.33
CA TYR A 800 45.75 -76.94 -8.64
C TYR A 800 45.99 -75.47 -9.01
N THR A 801 47.27 -75.05 -9.01
CA THR A 801 47.75 -73.80 -9.59
C THR A 801 49.09 -74.06 -10.27
N ASP A 802 49.17 -73.70 -11.55
CA ASP A 802 50.30 -73.93 -12.46
C ASP A 802 51.12 -72.66 -12.74
N GLU A 803 50.56 -71.48 -12.46
CA GLU A 803 51.25 -70.19 -12.45
C GLU A 803 51.47 -69.65 -11.02
N SER A 804 52.56 -68.90 -10.82
CA SER A 804 52.88 -68.20 -9.57
C SER A 804 52.18 -66.84 -9.50
N GLY A 805 51.72 -66.42 -8.32
CA GLY A 805 50.93 -65.20 -8.14
C GLY A 805 49.41 -65.42 -8.28
N THR A 806 48.96 -66.67 -8.23
CA THR A 806 47.55 -67.07 -8.40
C THR A 806 46.73 -66.78 -7.13
N ALA A 807 45.65 -66.00 -7.28
CA ALA A 807 44.75 -65.69 -6.18
C ALA A 807 43.80 -66.87 -5.85
N GLU A 808 43.31 -67.57 -6.87
CA GLU A 808 42.36 -68.67 -6.75
C GLU A 808 42.96 -69.99 -7.25
N GLN A 809 42.49 -71.11 -6.69
CA GLN A 809 42.84 -72.46 -7.10
C GLN A 809 41.90 -73.00 -8.20
N ILE A 810 42.46 -73.68 -9.19
CA ILE A 810 41.74 -74.19 -10.37
C ILE A 810 41.23 -75.62 -10.09
N PRO A 811 39.92 -75.91 -10.18
CA PRO A 811 39.40 -77.28 -10.02
C PRO A 811 39.81 -78.18 -11.19
N CYS A 812 40.11 -79.45 -10.92
CA CYS A 812 40.32 -80.46 -11.95
C CYS A 812 39.11 -80.59 -12.88
N SER A 813 39.37 -80.65 -14.18
CA SER A 813 38.38 -80.88 -15.24
C SER A 813 37.70 -82.24 -15.14
N LEU A 814 36.51 -82.38 -15.75
CA LEU A 814 35.85 -83.68 -15.91
C LEU A 814 36.79 -84.65 -16.62
N GLY A 815 36.77 -85.92 -16.21
CA GLY A 815 37.74 -86.92 -16.66
C GLY A 815 39.13 -86.82 -16.00
N THR A 816 39.37 -85.85 -15.11
CA THR A 816 40.66 -85.67 -14.41
C THR A 816 40.50 -85.46 -12.90
N TYR A 817 41.46 -85.93 -12.10
CA TYR A 817 41.42 -85.86 -10.64
C TYR A 817 42.79 -85.54 -10.03
N GLN A 818 42.81 -85.14 -8.76
CA GLN A 818 44.06 -84.95 -7.99
C GLN A 818 43.82 -85.25 -6.51
N SER A 819 44.68 -86.07 -5.91
CA SER A 819 44.50 -86.62 -4.54
C SER A 819 45.39 -85.98 -3.47
N MET A 820 46.30 -85.07 -3.85
CA MET A 820 47.23 -84.39 -2.93
C MET A 820 46.93 -82.90 -2.75
N ILE A 821 47.19 -82.37 -1.56
CA ILE A 821 47.26 -80.93 -1.31
C ILE A 821 48.51 -80.33 -1.95
N GLY A 822 48.47 -79.03 -2.26
CA GLY A 822 49.60 -78.30 -2.83
C GLY A 822 49.90 -78.62 -4.29
N ALA A 823 48.94 -79.19 -5.03
CA ALA A 823 49.17 -79.72 -6.36
C ALA A 823 49.27 -78.63 -7.46
N THR A 824 50.03 -78.97 -8.51
CA THR A 824 50.30 -78.09 -9.67
C THR A 824 49.68 -78.60 -10.98
N SER A 825 48.99 -79.74 -10.96
CA SER A 825 48.31 -80.34 -12.13
C SER A 825 47.35 -81.45 -11.71
N CYS A 826 46.49 -81.89 -12.62
CA CYS A 826 45.59 -83.04 -12.46
C CYS A 826 46.04 -84.26 -13.28
N SER A 827 45.53 -85.44 -12.95
CA SER A 827 45.76 -86.72 -13.64
C SER A 827 44.49 -87.19 -14.37
N GLU A 828 44.61 -87.84 -15.52
CA GLU A 828 43.48 -88.47 -16.23
C GLU A 828 42.91 -89.70 -15.47
N ALA A 829 41.62 -89.99 -15.72
CA ALA A 829 40.99 -91.27 -15.36
C ALA A 829 41.56 -92.45 -16.18
N ASP A 830 41.65 -93.63 -15.56
CA ASP A 830 42.14 -94.87 -16.17
C ASP A 830 41.07 -95.63 -16.99
N TYR A 831 41.50 -96.59 -17.80
CA TYR A 831 40.62 -97.49 -18.54
C TYR A 831 39.66 -98.26 -17.60
N GLY A 832 38.37 -98.31 -17.94
CA GLY A 832 37.33 -98.90 -17.09
C GLY A 832 36.85 -97.99 -15.95
N PHE A 833 37.40 -96.77 -15.82
CA PHE A 833 37.00 -95.76 -14.85
C PHE A 833 36.55 -94.47 -15.55
N HIS A 834 35.92 -93.58 -14.79
CA HIS A 834 35.56 -92.23 -15.23
C HIS A 834 35.61 -91.24 -14.06
N VAL A 835 35.65 -89.93 -14.36
CA VAL A 835 35.56 -88.86 -13.35
C VAL A 835 34.40 -87.91 -13.71
N PRO A 836 33.21 -88.10 -13.12
CA PRO A 836 31.99 -87.39 -13.51
C PRO A 836 31.84 -85.98 -12.91
N ASN A 837 32.69 -85.60 -11.94
CA ASN A 837 32.57 -84.34 -11.19
C ASN A 837 33.82 -83.45 -11.35
N LEU A 838 33.62 -82.13 -11.40
CA LEU A 838 34.72 -81.15 -11.33
C LEU A 838 35.34 -81.14 -9.92
N GLY A 839 36.64 -80.88 -9.83
CA GLY A 839 37.34 -80.81 -8.56
C GLY A 839 37.50 -82.17 -7.85
N SER A 840 37.50 -83.28 -8.61
CA SER A 840 37.48 -84.62 -8.03
C SER A 840 38.81 -85.04 -7.38
N ALA A 841 38.70 -85.70 -6.22
CA ALA A 841 39.84 -86.28 -5.48
C ALA A 841 40.29 -87.66 -6.01
N GLY A 842 39.50 -88.30 -6.86
CA GLY A 842 39.67 -89.66 -7.36
C GLY A 842 38.76 -89.98 -8.54
N GLN A 843 38.72 -91.25 -8.94
CA GLN A 843 37.99 -91.78 -10.09
C GLN A 843 37.02 -92.91 -9.70
N GLU A 844 35.96 -93.09 -10.48
CA GLU A 844 34.85 -94.01 -10.23
C GLU A 844 34.81 -95.14 -11.28
N PRO A 845 34.55 -96.41 -10.90
CA PRO A 845 34.60 -97.55 -11.82
C PRO A 845 33.30 -97.75 -12.62
N CYS A 846 33.41 -98.12 -13.90
CA CYS A 846 32.26 -98.46 -14.73
C CYS A 846 31.51 -99.70 -14.22
N LEU A 847 30.18 -99.65 -14.34
CA LEU A 847 29.24 -100.65 -13.82
C LEU A 847 28.86 -101.68 -14.88
N LEU A 848 28.25 -102.79 -14.44
CA LEU A 848 27.75 -103.86 -15.33
C LEU A 848 26.86 -103.29 -16.45
N GLY A 849 26.95 -103.85 -17.65
CA GLY A 849 26.32 -103.31 -18.85
C GLY A 849 27.07 -102.13 -19.50
N THR A 850 28.05 -101.52 -18.83
CA THR A 850 28.81 -100.37 -19.34
C THR A 850 30.32 -100.62 -19.31
N TYR A 851 31.06 -99.97 -20.22
CA TYR A 851 32.52 -100.09 -20.30
C TYR A 851 33.18 -98.75 -20.65
N GLN A 852 34.48 -98.62 -20.41
CA GLN A 852 35.26 -97.45 -20.85
C GLN A 852 36.62 -97.87 -21.43
N SER A 853 36.78 -97.64 -22.74
CA SER A 853 37.92 -98.08 -23.55
C SER A 853 39.01 -97.01 -23.75
N SER A 854 38.90 -95.86 -23.08
CA SER A 854 39.85 -94.74 -23.16
C SER A 854 40.08 -94.03 -21.81
N THR A 855 41.22 -93.39 -21.64
CA THR A 855 41.54 -92.57 -20.45
C THR A 855 40.91 -91.19 -20.51
N GLY A 856 40.90 -90.48 -19.38
CA GLY A 856 40.48 -89.08 -19.31
C GLY A 856 38.97 -88.85 -19.49
N GLN A 857 38.14 -89.89 -19.28
CA GLN A 857 36.70 -89.84 -19.58
C GLN A 857 35.85 -89.47 -18.38
N SER A 858 34.75 -88.76 -18.63
CA SER A 858 33.80 -88.32 -17.60
C SER A 858 32.62 -89.28 -17.38
N ASP A 859 32.42 -90.23 -18.29
CA ASP A 859 31.26 -91.15 -18.30
C ASP A 859 31.64 -92.53 -18.89
N CYS A 860 30.78 -93.52 -18.67
CA CYS A 860 30.91 -94.88 -19.21
C CYS A 860 30.01 -95.09 -20.43
N THR A 861 30.35 -96.06 -21.29
CA THR A 861 29.62 -96.35 -22.53
C THR A 861 28.78 -97.62 -22.39
N ASP A 862 27.49 -97.55 -22.72
CA ASP A 862 26.60 -98.73 -22.78
C ASP A 862 27.11 -99.78 -23.77
N ALA A 863 27.01 -101.06 -23.40
CA ALA A 863 27.12 -102.17 -24.35
C ALA A 863 26.09 -102.04 -25.49
N GLU A 864 26.55 -102.16 -26.73
CA GLU A 864 25.72 -102.09 -27.94
C GLU A 864 24.82 -103.33 -28.14
N PRO A 865 23.70 -103.22 -28.91
CA PRO A 865 22.81 -104.35 -29.13
C PRO A 865 23.52 -105.54 -29.81
N GLY A 866 23.08 -106.75 -29.47
CA GLY A 866 23.77 -107.99 -29.80
C GLY A 866 25.02 -108.26 -28.95
N HIS A 867 25.35 -107.38 -27.99
CA HIS A 867 26.49 -107.49 -27.08
C HIS A 867 26.07 -107.24 -25.62
N TYR A 868 26.95 -107.57 -24.68
CA TYR A 868 26.75 -107.44 -23.24
C TYR A 868 28.06 -107.15 -22.48
N VAL A 869 27.96 -106.70 -21.23
CA VAL A 869 29.08 -106.55 -20.28
C VAL A 869 28.71 -107.13 -18.92
N ASP A 870 29.42 -108.17 -18.48
CA ASP A 870 29.17 -108.96 -17.27
C ASP A 870 30.13 -108.69 -16.09
N ILE A 871 31.16 -107.86 -16.30
CA ILE A 871 32.12 -107.45 -15.27
C ILE A 871 32.11 -105.93 -15.04
N ARG A 872 32.54 -105.49 -13.84
CA ARG A 872 32.83 -104.08 -13.55
C ARG A 872 34.24 -103.73 -14.01
N GLU A 873 34.54 -102.44 -14.10
CA GLU A 873 35.85 -101.94 -14.59
C GLU A 873 36.15 -102.43 -16.03
N ALA A 874 35.10 -102.74 -16.79
CA ALA A 874 35.19 -103.25 -18.15
C ALA A 874 35.74 -102.17 -19.10
N SER A 875 36.62 -102.59 -20.01
CA SER A 875 37.13 -101.75 -21.11
C SER A 875 36.63 -102.17 -22.50
N VAL A 876 35.77 -103.19 -22.59
CA VAL A 876 35.20 -103.71 -23.84
C VAL A 876 33.91 -104.51 -23.60
N SER A 877 33.05 -104.62 -24.62
CA SER A 877 31.82 -105.42 -24.70
C SER A 877 32.03 -106.83 -25.31
N THR A 878 31.09 -107.75 -25.09
CA THR A 878 31.15 -109.15 -25.57
C THR A 878 29.90 -109.54 -26.38
N ALA A 879 30.04 -110.24 -27.51
CA ALA A 879 28.94 -110.53 -28.44
C ALA A 879 28.11 -111.79 -28.10
N CYS A 880 26.80 -111.77 -28.42
CA CYS A 880 25.88 -112.90 -28.24
C CYS A 880 26.11 -114.09 -29.21
N GLY A 881 25.75 -115.30 -28.79
CA GLY A 881 25.89 -116.54 -29.57
C GLY A 881 24.85 -116.74 -30.69
N ARG A 882 25.04 -117.75 -31.57
CA ARG A 882 23.99 -118.17 -32.54
C ARG A 882 22.82 -118.81 -31.79
N GLY A 883 21.58 -118.59 -32.24
CA GLY A 883 20.38 -118.97 -31.50
C GLY A 883 19.95 -117.98 -30.41
N TYR A 884 20.79 -116.96 -30.12
CA TYR A 884 20.57 -115.94 -29.10
C TYR A 884 20.71 -114.53 -29.70
N TYR A 885 20.00 -113.55 -29.15
CA TYR A 885 20.04 -112.15 -29.57
C TYR A 885 19.91 -111.20 -28.36
N GLN A 886 20.23 -109.92 -28.56
CA GLN A 886 20.01 -108.89 -27.54
C GLN A 886 19.55 -107.58 -28.21
N PRO A 887 18.27 -107.20 -28.13
CA PRO A 887 17.77 -106.01 -28.83
C PRO A 887 18.09 -104.69 -28.10
N GLU A 888 18.39 -104.71 -26.81
CA GLU A 888 18.61 -103.51 -26.00
C GLU A 888 20.09 -103.18 -25.78
N LYS A 889 20.34 -101.98 -25.26
CA LYS A 889 21.66 -101.48 -24.87
C LYS A 889 21.89 -101.61 -23.36
N GLY A 890 23.15 -101.60 -22.94
CA GLY A 890 23.52 -101.53 -21.52
C GLY A 890 23.26 -102.83 -20.76
N GLN A 891 23.15 -103.95 -21.47
CA GLN A 891 22.73 -105.24 -20.91
C GLN A 891 23.92 -106.10 -20.47
N SER A 892 23.69 -107.01 -19.52
CA SER A 892 24.70 -107.93 -18.98
C SER A 892 24.55 -109.39 -19.45
N GLU A 893 23.56 -109.69 -20.28
CA GLU A 893 23.31 -111.04 -20.82
C GLU A 893 22.53 -111.01 -22.16
N CYS A 894 22.30 -112.18 -22.77
CA CYS A 894 21.64 -112.38 -24.07
C CYS A 894 20.37 -113.24 -23.94
N ILE A 895 19.46 -113.16 -24.92
CA ILE A 895 18.11 -113.75 -24.90
C ILE A 895 17.97 -114.83 -25.99
N ASP A 896 17.30 -115.94 -25.71
CA ASP A 896 16.98 -117.02 -26.67
C ASP A 896 16.04 -116.56 -27.81
N ALA A 897 16.12 -117.22 -28.98
CA ALA A 897 15.14 -117.07 -30.06
C ALA A 897 13.81 -117.81 -29.76
N ASP A 898 12.68 -117.30 -30.22
CA ASP A 898 11.35 -117.91 -30.02
C ASP A 898 11.04 -119.06 -31.03
N PRO A 899 10.05 -119.92 -30.74
CA PRO A 899 9.40 -120.78 -31.73
C PRO A 899 8.88 -119.98 -32.95
N GLY A 900 8.70 -120.64 -34.09
CA GLY A 900 8.37 -119.99 -35.37
C GLY A 900 9.47 -119.07 -35.94
N ASN A 901 10.59 -118.90 -35.22
CA ASN A 901 11.69 -118.00 -35.54
C ASN A 901 13.06 -118.71 -35.46
N HIS A 902 14.12 -118.01 -35.87
CA HIS A 902 15.51 -118.45 -35.77
C HIS A 902 16.50 -117.29 -35.69
N VAL A 903 17.69 -117.52 -35.10
CA VAL A 903 18.82 -116.56 -35.12
C VAL A 903 20.05 -117.20 -35.79
N PRO A 904 20.37 -116.88 -37.06
CA PRO A 904 21.41 -117.57 -37.81
C PRO A 904 22.84 -117.09 -37.50
N SER A 905 23.04 -115.97 -36.81
CA SER A 905 24.35 -115.30 -36.63
C SER A 905 24.67 -114.93 -35.17
N THR A 906 25.95 -114.87 -34.83
CA THR A 906 26.46 -114.27 -33.58
C THR A 906 26.36 -112.74 -33.63
N GLY A 907 26.21 -112.08 -32.48
CA GLY A 907 26.09 -110.62 -32.39
C GLY A 907 24.77 -110.07 -32.95
N SER A 908 23.75 -110.92 -33.09
CA SER A 908 22.45 -110.52 -33.67
C SER A 908 21.64 -109.69 -32.66
N PRO A 909 21.02 -108.56 -33.07
CA PRO A 909 20.09 -107.81 -32.23
C PRO A 909 18.62 -108.24 -32.42
N THR A 910 18.35 -109.18 -33.32
CA THR A 910 17.00 -109.62 -33.71
C THR A 910 16.95 -111.08 -34.14
N GLN A 911 15.78 -111.71 -33.97
CA GLN A 911 15.41 -113.01 -34.51
C GLN A 911 14.58 -112.90 -35.81
N THR A 912 14.54 -113.98 -36.60
CA THR A 912 13.97 -114.01 -37.96
C THR A 912 12.86 -115.06 -38.08
N LEU A 913 11.68 -114.65 -38.57
CA LEU A 913 10.52 -115.52 -38.81
C LEU A 913 10.78 -116.58 -39.89
N CYS A 914 10.21 -117.78 -39.75
CA CYS A 914 10.16 -118.78 -40.82
C CYS A 914 9.31 -118.31 -42.02
N GLU A 915 9.69 -118.68 -43.25
CA GLU A 915 8.98 -118.25 -44.46
C GLU A 915 7.67 -119.03 -44.72
N ARG A 916 6.79 -118.47 -45.55
CA ARG A 916 5.54 -119.15 -45.97
C ARG A 916 5.84 -120.45 -46.70
N GLY A 917 5.06 -121.49 -46.42
CA GLY A 917 5.40 -122.86 -46.79
C GLY A 917 6.29 -123.57 -45.76
N THR A 918 6.83 -122.88 -44.75
CA THR A 918 7.66 -123.45 -43.68
C THR A 918 7.21 -123.09 -42.25
N PHE A 919 7.66 -123.86 -41.26
CA PHE A 919 7.33 -123.73 -39.83
C PHE A 919 8.50 -124.15 -38.92
N GLN A 920 8.43 -123.80 -37.62
CA GLN A 920 9.37 -124.23 -36.57
C GLN A 920 8.65 -124.32 -35.21
N GLU A 921 8.91 -125.38 -34.44
CA GLU A 921 8.19 -125.73 -33.20
C GLU A 921 8.97 -125.41 -31.91
N MET A 922 10.29 -125.18 -31.97
CA MET A 922 11.14 -124.94 -30.79
C MET A 922 11.91 -123.62 -30.87
N GLY A 923 12.25 -123.06 -29.70
CA GLY A 923 13.12 -121.89 -29.54
C GLY A 923 14.62 -122.19 -29.54
N ALA A 924 15.44 -121.14 -29.46
CA ALA A 924 16.90 -121.14 -29.59
C ALA A 924 17.43 -121.76 -30.91
N GLN A 925 16.61 -121.81 -31.96
CA GLN A 925 16.94 -122.47 -33.23
C GLN A 925 17.61 -121.55 -34.27
N ALA A 926 18.15 -122.18 -35.32
CA ALA A 926 18.87 -121.52 -36.41
C ALA A 926 18.23 -121.67 -37.80
N GLU A 927 17.25 -122.56 -38.02
CA GLU A 927 16.63 -122.87 -39.35
C GLU A 927 15.15 -123.39 -39.23
N CYS A 928 14.44 -123.63 -40.36
CA CYS A 928 12.98 -123.90 -40.46
C CYS A 928 12.59 -125.08 -41.42
N THR A 929 11.34 -125.58 -41.37
CA THR A 929 10.88 -126.88 -41.99
C THR A 929 9.63 -126.78 -42.91
N ASN A 930 9.51 -127.56 -44.00
CA ASN A 930 8.48 -127.43 -45.08
C ASN A 930 7.09 -128.12 -44.90
N SER A 931 6.06 -127.65 -45.62
CA SER A 931 4.65 -128.14 -45.61
C SER A 931 4.25 -129.22 -46.66
N GLN A 932 3.09 -129.87 -46.47
CA GLN A 932 2.64 -131.10 -47.15
C GLN A 932 1.45 -130.93 -48.14
N PRO A 933 1.19 -131.89 -49.07
CA PRO A 933 0.11 -131.78 -50.07
C PRO A 933 -1.30 -131.96 -49.48
N GLY A 934 -2.30 -131.28 -50.06
CA GLY A 934 -3.63 -131.14 -49.46
C GLY A 934 -3.67 -130.18 -48.26
N TYR A 935 -2.50 -129.79 -47.76
CA TYR A 935 -2.24 -128.75 -46.79
C TYR A 935 -1.50 -127.58 -47.44
N TYR A 936 -1.37 -126.50 -46.67
CA TYR A 936 -0.59 -125.31 -47.00
C TYR A 936 -0.15 -124.61 -45.71
N VAL A 937 0.85 -123.73 -45.83
CA VAL A 937 1.23 -122.76 -44.80
C VAL A 937 1.19 -121.38 -45.45
N SER A 938 0.11 -120.64 -45.19
CA SER A 938 -0.16 -119.33 -45.80
C SER A 938 0.57 -118.17 -45.13
N THR A 939 1.02 -118.35 -43.89
CA THR A 939 1.66 -117.33 -43.04
C THR A 939 3.12 -117.65 -42.75
N SER A 940 3.96 -116.61 -42.72
CA SER A 940 5.31 -116.67 -42.17
C SER A 940 5.25 -116.66 -40.64
N GLY A 941 6.25 -117.26 -39.97
CA GLY A 941 6.23 -117.48 -38.52
C GLY A 941 5.21 -118.53 -38.08
N ALA A 942 4.86 -119.48 -38.97
CA ALA A 942 3.95 -120.56 -38.60
C ALA A 942 4.64 -121.57 -37.67
N GLU A 943 3.87 -122.11 -36.73
CA GLU A 943 4.25 -123.26 -35.90
C GLU A 943 3.73 -124.59 -36.49
N PHE A 944 2.78 -124.54 -37.44
CA PHE A 944 2.07 -125.72 -37.99
C PHE A 944 1.42 -125.44 -39.37
N GLN A 945 0.80 -126.46 -39.98
CA GLN A 945 0.23 -126.47 -41.34
C GLN A 945 -1.29 -126.74 -41.40
N THR A 946 -1.98 -126.26 -42.43
CA THR A 946 -3.47 -126.15 -42.51
C THR A 946 -4.04 -126.75 -43.80
N SER A 947 -5.24 -127.35 -43.76
CA SER A 947 -5.87 -128.04 -44.92
C SER A 947 -6.83 -127.16 -45.76
N CYS A 948 -7.11 -127.57 -47.00
CA CYS A 948 -8.06 -126.88 -47.90
C CYS A 948 -9.53 -127.02 -47.49
N ASN A 949 -10.38 -126.08 -47.92
CA ASN A 949 -11.81 -126.03 -47.62
C ASN A 949 -12.71 -126.34 -48.83
N ALA A 950 -13.98 -126.66 -48.60
CA ALA A 950 -15.00 -126.57 -49.64
C ALA A 950 -14.96 -125.19 -50.31
N GLY A 951 -15.19 -125.14 -51.62
CA GLY A 951 -14.79 -124.02 -52.47
C GLY A 951 -13.38 -124.12 -53.09
N THR A 952 -12.47 -124.97 -52.56
CA THR A 952 -11.02 -124.92 -52.89
C THR A 952 -10.28 -126.28 -52.90
N TYR A 953 -9.09 -126.34 -53.51
CA TYR A 953 -8.34 -127.60 -53.72
C TYR A 953 -6.79 -127.49 -53.84
N GLN A 954 -5.98 -128.50 -53.49
CA GLN A 954 -4.49 -128.44 -53.60
C GLN A 954 -3.78 -129.81 -53.70
N ASP A 955 -2.67 -129.87 -54.44
CA ASP A 955 -2.03 -131.11 -54.93
C ASP A 955 -0.50 -131.24 -54.69
N ALA A 956 0.19 -130.26 -54.06
CA ALA A 956 1.66 -130.28 -53.92
C ALA A 956 2.21 -129.85 -52.54
N VAL A 957 3.46 -130.25 -52.23
CA VAL A 957 4.26 -129.83 -51.05
C VAL A 957 4.70 -128.35 -51.13
N GLY A 958 4.97 -127.74 -49.98
CA GLY A 958 5.51 -126.38 -49.89
C GLY A 958 4.60 -125.35 -50.56
N LYS A 959 3.29 -125.42 -50.27
CA LYS A 959 2.26 -124.53 -50.85
C LYS A 959 1.66 -123.62 -49.78
N MET A 960 1.08 -122.52 -50.25
CA MET A 960 0.65 -121.38 -49.42
C MET A 960 -0.85 -121.08 -49.50
N SER A 961 -1.60 -121.78 -50.36
CA SER A 961 -3.02 -121.59 -50.58
C SER A 961 -3.63 -122.79 -51.31
N CYS A 962 -4.95 -122.76 -51.48
CA CYS A 962 -5.71 -123.71 -52.29
C CYS A 962 -6.30 -123.00 -53.52
N LYS A 963 -6.50 -123.74 -54.60
CA LYS A 963 -7.06 -123.30 -55.89
C LYS A 963 -8.58 -123.25 -55.76
N GLU A 964 -9.21 -122.12 -56.09
CA GLU A 964 -10.67 -121.94 -56.00
C GLU A 964 -11.44 -122.67 -57.11
N ALA A 965 -12.75 -122.80 -56.92
CA ALA A 965 -13.70 -123.06 -58.00
C ALA A 965 -13.79 -121.85 -58.95
N ASP A 966 -13.71 -122.08 -60.27
CA ASP A 966 -13.73 -121.09 -61.37
C ASP A 966 -14.94 -120.12 -61.41
N VAL A 967 -14.95 -119.15 -62.35
CA VAL A 967 -16.10 -118.22 -62.47
C VAL A 967 -17.33 -118.99 -62.90
N ASP A 968 -18.46 -118.68 -62.27
CA ASP A 968 -19.65 -119.53 -62.35
C ASP A 968 -19.33 -120.99 -61.94
N HIS A 969 -18.50 -121.22 -60.92
CA HIS A 969 -18.23 -122.56 -60.38
C HIS A 969 -18.20 -122.60 -58.84
N PHE A 970 -18.37 -123.82 -58.29
CA PHE A 970 -18.40 -124.17 -56.87
C PHE A 970 -17.66 -125.50 -56.61
N VAL A 971 -17.33 -125.78 -55.34
CA VAL A 971 -16.68 -127.03 -54.86
C VAL A 971 -17.29 -127.44 -53.53
N ALA A 972 -17.56 -128.74 -53.34
CA ALA A 972 -18.42 -129.23 -52.27
C ALA A 972 -17.72 -129.70 -50.97
N ALA A 973 -16.41 -129.98 -50.96
CA ALA A 973 -15.73 -130.63 -49.83
C ALA A 973 -14.32 -130.10 -49.55
N SER A 974 -13.85 -130.27 -48.31
CA SER A 974 -12.50 -129.91 -47.84
C SER A 974 -11.42 -130.94 -48.22
N ALA A 975 -10.16 -130.51 -48.20
CA ALA A 975 -8.97 -131.25 -48.65
C ALA A 975 -9.06 -131.82 -50.08
N ALA A 976 -9.89 -131.22 -50.95
CA ALA A 976 -10.21 -131.70 -52.29
C ALA A 976 -9.13 -131.39 -53.36
N THR A 977 -9.39 -131.81 -54.61
CA THR A 977 -8.49 -131.67 -55.78
C THR A 977 -9.12 -131.22 -57.13
N ASN A 978 -10.40 -130.76 -57.23
CA ASN A 978 -11.09 -130.29 -58.49
C ASN A 978 -12.44 -129.48 -58.27
N GLN A 979 -13.27 -129.17 -59.33
CA GLN A 979 -14.35 -128.11 -59.39
C GLN A 979 -15.56 -128.28 -60.41
N GLU A 980 -16.77 -127.67 -60.19
CA GLU A 980 -18.08 -127.77 -60.98
C GLU A 980 -18.94 -126.45 -61.09
N MET A 981 -20.05 -126.31 -61.89
CA MET A 981 -20.57 -125.00 -62.52
C MET A 981 -21.91 -124.28 -62.02
N CYS A 982 -22.25 -123.04 -62.51
CA CYS A 982 -23.27 -122.05 -61.98
C CYS A 982 -24.38 -121.35 -62.87
N LYS A 983 -24.75 -120.04 -62.63
CA LYS A 983 -26.15 -119.45 -62.71
C LYS A 983 -26.28 -117.90 -63.04
N ASP A 984 -27.38 -117.44 -63.70
CA ASP A 984 -27.64 -116.04 -64.23
C ASP A 984 -28.79 -115.23 -63.51
N GLY A 985 -28.84 -113.90 -63.69
CA GLY A 985 -29.92 -112.98 -63.26
C GLY A 985 -29.93 -112.61 -61.76
N SER A 986 -29.70 -113.59 -60.89
CA SER A 986 -29.03 -113.40 -59.62
C SER A 986 -27.60 -113.88 -59.82
N THR A 987 -26.62 -112.98 -59.80
CA THR A 987 -25.22 -113.39 -60.01
C THR A 987 -24.83 -114.43 -58.96
N GLN A 988 -24.30 -115.57 -59.43
CA GLN A 988 -23.50 -116.48 -58.60
C GLN A 988 -22.52 -115.66 -57.75
N PRO A 989 -22.21 -116.08 -56.51
CA PRO A 989 -20.86 -115.99 -55.99
C PRO A 989 -19.73 -116.43 -56.94
N GLU A 990 -19.49 -115.65 -58.00
CA GLU A 990 -18.24 -115.52 -58.76
C GLU A 990 -17.39 -116.80 -58.80
N ARG A 991 -16.44 -116.93 -57.86
CA ARG A 991 -15.59 -118.09 -57.56
C ARG A 991 -15.87 -118.57 -56.12
N GLY A 992 -15.78 -119.89 -55.86
CA GLY A 992 -16.45 -120.65 -54.77
C GLY A 992 -16.60 -120.04 -53.34
N GLN A 993 -17.83 -120.07 -52.75
CA GLN A 993 -18.33 -118.81 -52.14
C GLN A 993 -19.30 -118.83 -50.87
N SER A 994 -19.22 -117.79 -49.96
CA SER A 994 -20.05 -117.56 -48.70
C SER A 994 -20.06 -116.10 -48.05
N SER A 995 -20.68 -115.80 -46.86
CA SER A 995 -20.81 -114.44 -46.17
C SER A 995 -21.18 -114.41 -44.63
N CYS A 996 -21.29 -113.23 -43.92
CA CYS A 996 -21.45 -113.04 -42.41
C CYS A 996 -22.11 -111.70 -41.86
N THR A 997 -22.32 -111.50 -40.52
CA THR A 997 -22.87 -110.28 -39.77
C THR A 997 -22.59 -110.34 -38.21
N GLU A 998 -23.02 -109.57 -37.15
CA GLU A 998 -24.04 -108.50 -36.77
C GLU A 998 -23.66 -107.68 -35.44
N ILE A 999 -24.53 -106.84 -34.80
CA ILE A 999 -24.30 -105.92 -33.59
C ILE A 999 -25.55 -105.74 -32.63
N ASP A 1000 -25.79 -104.89 -31.58
CA ASP A 1000 -25.19 -103.89 -30.61
C ASP A 1000 -26.17 -103.63 -29.37
N THR A 1001 -25.80 -103.02 -28.19
CA THR A 1001 -26.77 -102.46 -27.15
C THR A 1001 -26.21 -101.53 -25.99
N SER A 1002 -27.06 -100.65 -25.38
CA SER A 1002 -26.84 -99.82 -24.14
C SER A 1002 -28.18 -99.22 -23.58
N PRO A 1003 -28.35 -98.35 -22.51
CA PRO A 1003 -27.46 -97.70 -21.50
C PRO A 1003 -28.04 -97.67 -20.01
N VAL A 1004 -27.80 -96.63 -19.17
CA VAL A 1004 -28.23 -96.52 -17.71
C VAL A 1004 -28.52 -95.08 -17.16
N PHE A 1005 -29.02 -94.93 -15.90
CA PHE A 1005 -29.41 -93.68 -15.16
C PHE A 1005 -29.06 -93.80 -13.62
N ALA A 1006 -29.18 -92.89 -12.61
CA ALA A 1006 -29.98 -91.68 -12.28
C ALA A 1006 -29.15 -90.58 -11.52
N MET A 1007 -29.54 -89.70 -10.56
CA MET A 1007 -30.72 -89.44 -9.67
C MET A 1007 -30.70 -87.96 -9.16
N GLY A 1008 -31.53 -87.51 -8.18
CA GLY A 1008 -31.56 -86.11 -7.67
C GLY A 1008 -32.24 -85.87 -6.28
N ALA A 1009 -32.26 -84.61 -5.77
CA ALA A 1009 -32.73 -84.24 -4.41
C ALA A 1009 -33.21 -82.75 -4.27
N ALA A 1010 -33.73 -82.37 -3.09
CA ALA A 1010 -34.19 -81.02 -2.65
C ALA A 1010 -34.03 -80.88 -1.10
N ALA A 1011 -34.37 -79.81 -0.34
CA ALA A 1011 -35.10 -78.54 -0.51
C ALA A 1011 -34.50 -77.48 0.50
N ALA A 1012 -35.07 -76.33 0.94
CA ALA A 1012 -36.38 -75.66 0.82
C ALA A 1012 -36.26 -74.13 1.15
N ALA A 1013 -37.32 -73.34 0.90
CA ALA A 1013 -37.47 -71.89 1.25
C ALA A 1013 -36.40 -70.96 0.60
N ALA A 1014 -36.26 -69.65 0.84
CA ALA A 1014 -36.94 -68.61 1.64
C ALA A 1014 -36.65 -67.22 0.98
N VAL A 1015 -37.16 -66.02 1.31
CA VAL A 1015 -38.36 -65.43 1.96
C VAL A 1015 -38.22 -63.89 1.74
N ILE A 1016 -39.23 -63.04 1.50
CA ILE A 1016 -40.52 -63.12 0.78
C ILE A 1016 -41.00 -61.65 0.60
N VAL A 1017 -41.59 -61.12 -0.50
CA VAL A 1017 -41.66 -61.49 -1.93
C VAL A 1017 -42.19 -60.25 -2.73
N LEU A 1018 -42.50 -60.42 -4.02
CA LEU A 1018 -43.12 -59.51 -5.04
C LEU A 1018 -42.13 -58.77 -5.99
N ILE A 1019 -42.15 -58.99 -7.31
CA ILE A 1019 -42.86 -60.04 -8.08
C ILE A 1019 -42.16 -60.38 -9.43
N LEU A 1020 -42.04 -61.68 -9.71
CA LEU A 1020 -42.08 -62.45 -10.99
C LEU A 1020 -41.44 -62.00 -12.34
N VAL A 1021 -41.26 -63.03 -13.20
CA VAL A 1021 -41.22 -63.07 -14.69
C VAL A 1021 -39.86 -63.26 -15.41
N TYR A 1022 -39.35 -64.50 -15.31
CA TYR A 1022 -39.18 -65.49 -16.43
C TYR A 1022 -38.01 -65.42 -17.46
N THR A 1023 -37.54 -66.63 -17.87
CA THR A 1023 -36.59 -66.99 -18.96
C THR A 1023 -35.17 -66.37 -18.93
N GLN A 1024 -34.05 -67.10 -18.75
CA GLN A 1024 -33.46 -68.25 -19.50
C GLN A 1024 -33.00 -67.88 -20.94
N SER A 1025 -31.84 -68.35 -21.47
CA SER A 1025 -30.99 -69.49 -21.07
C SER A 1025 -29.47 -69.30 -21.29
N GLN A 1026 -28.70 -70.36 -20.96
CA GLN A 1026 -27.22 -70.48 -20.80
C GLN A 1026 -26.45 -70.65 -22.16
N LYS A 1027 -25.11 -70.83 -22.28
CA LYS A 1027 -24.07 -71.66 -21.58
C LYS A 1027 -22.64 -71.08 -21.85
N LYS A 1028 -21.64 -71.12 -20.95
CA LYS A 1028 -20.63 -72.19 -20.64
C LYS A 1028 -19.75 -72.61 -21.85
N GLU A 1029 -18.49 -73.07 -21.80
CA GLU A 1029 -17.41 -73.31 -20.79
C GLU A 1029 -16.09 -73.63 -21.58
N ALA A 1030 -14.81 -73.48 -21.18
CA ALA A 1030 -14.05 -73.33 -19.91
C ALA A 1030 -13.89 -74.63 -19.06
N PRO A 1031 -12.85 -74.83 -18.21
CA PRO A 1031 -11.60 -74.07 -17.93
C PRO A 1031 -10.31 -74.95 -17.87
N LYS A 1032 -9.13 -74.36 -17.55
CA LYS A 1032 -7.91 -74.93 -16.87
C LYS A 1032 -6.78 -73.88 -16.96
N SER A 1033 -5.79 -73.74 -16.07
CA SER A 1033 -5.58 -74.23 -14.69
C SER A 1033 -4.47 -73.37 -14.03
N ARG A 1034 -4.35 -73.45 -12.69
CA ARG A 1034 -3.24 -73.00 -11.81
C ARG A 1034 -1.83 -73.09 -12.46
N LYS A 1035 -0.83 -72.25 -12.10
CA LYS A 1035 -0.50 -71.72 -10.75
C LYS A 1035 0.56 -70.59 -10.80
N LYS A 1036 0.66 -69.80 -9.72
CA LYS A 1036 1.82 -69.09 -9.10
C LYS A 1036 3.02 -68.64 -9.99
N ILE A 1037 3.34 -67.34 -10.03
CA ILE A 1037 4.22 -66.59 -9.06
C ILE A 1037 5.70 -67.03 -9.17
N ASP A 1038 6.58 -66.13 -9.63
CA ASP A 1038 7.41 -65.33 -8.69
C ASP A 1038 7.86 -63.96 -9.26
N THR A 1039 8.75 -63.28 -8.53
CA THR A 1039 9.43 -61.98 -8.77
C THR A 1039 10.29 -61.94 -10.06
N ASP A 1040 10.97 -60.88 -10.49
CA ASP A 1040 11.59 -59.73 -9.78
C ASP A 1040 11.97 -58.55 -10.73
N LEU A 1041 12.66 -57.53 -10.20
CA LEU A 1041 13.42 -56.46 -10.91
C LEU A 1041 12.57 -55.41 -11.68
N GLY A 1042 13.07 -54.21 -12.01
CA GLY A 1042 14.35 -53.56 -11.65
C GLY A 1042 14.80 -52.51 -12.70
N HIS A 1043 15.43 -51.41 -12.24
CA HIS A 1043 16.21 -50.39 -12.98
C HIS A 1043 15.56 -49.11 -13.59
N LEU A 1044 16.00 -47.98 -13.03
CA LEU A 1044 16.60 -46.78 -13.66
C LEU A 1044 15.94 -46.03 -14.86
N GLY A 1045 15.63 -44.75 -14.60
CA GLY A 1045 15.68 -43.64 -15.57
C GLY A 1045 14.38 -43.30 -16.31
N ASP A 1046 14.17 -42.07 -16.81
CA ASP A 1046 14.82 -40.77 -16.55
C ASP A 1046 13.87 -39.62 -17.01
N GLN A 1047 14.20 -38.38 -16.67
CA GLN A 1047 13.81 -37.10 -17.31
C GLN A 1047 12.50 -36.37 -16.94
N LYS A 1048 12.73 -35.26 -16.22
CA LYS A 1048 12.17 -33.90 -16.45
C LYS A 1048 10.65 -33.74 -16.18
N ARG A 1049 10.23 -32.75 -15.37
CA ARG A 1049 10.58 -31.31 -15.50
C ARG A 1049 11.03 -30.63 -14.19
N LYS A 1050 11.74 -29.51 -14.39
CA LYS A 1050 12.57 -28.68 -13.46
C LYS A 1050 11.74 -27.77 -12.50
N PRO A 1051 12.33 -26.99 -11.54
CA PRO A 1051 13.37 -27.30 -10.52
C PRO A 1051 13.27 -26.59 -9.12
N ARG A 1052 13.78 -27.20 -8.03
CA ARG A 1052 14.38 -26.59 -6.77
C ARG A 1052 13.53 -25.57 -5.94
N LYS A 1053 13.77 -25.14 -4.68
CA LYS A 1053 14.64 -25.36 -3.46
C LYS A 1053 13.82 -24.73 -2.28
N LYS A 1054 13.97 -24.89 -0.93
CA LYS A 1054 14.64 -25.74 0.08
C LYS A 1054 13.82 -25.59 1.41
N ARG A 1055 13.99 -26.44 2.44
CA ARG A 1055 13.32 -26.33 3.77
C ARG A 1055 14.33 -25.96 4.89
N SER A 1056 14.00 -24.94 5.73
CA SER A 1056 14.49 -24.64 7.12
C SER A 1056 16.01 -24.58 7.43
N PRO A 1057 16.51 -24.05 8.59
CA PRO A 1057 15.83 -23.46 9.77
C PRO A 1057 16.36 -22.05 10.18
N GLU A 1058 16.11 -21.63 11.43
CA GLU A 1058 16.71 -20.52 12.22
C GLU A 1058 16.39 -19.05 11.86
N GLY A 1059 16.70 -18.09 12.76
CA GLY A 1059 16.72 -16.69 12.32
C GLY A 1059 16.82 -15.53 13.32
N LYS A 1060 15.67 -14.92 13.67
CA LYS A 1060 15.49 -13.59 14.32
C LYS A 1060 16.05 -12.34 13.60
N ARG A 1061 15.12 -11.42 13.23
CA ARG A 1061 15.27 -9.93 13.05
C ARG A 1061 16.13 -9.46 11.84
N ARG A 1062 15.81 -8.39 11.09
CA ARG A 1062 15.35 -7.02 11.49
C ARG A 1062 14.78 -6.19 10.28
N LYS A 1063 13.97 -5.13 10.57
CA LYS A 1063 13.64 -3.88 9.79
C LYS A 1063 12.70 -3.86 8.52
N ARG A 1064 11.65 -3.01 8.63
CA ARG A 1064 10.98 -2.03 7.69
C ARG A 1064 10.74 -2.33 6.16
N GLY A 1065 9.52 -1.98 5.65
CA GLY A 1065 9.38 -1.46 4.25
C GLY A 1065 8.02 -1.53 3.46
N LYS A 1066 7.07 -0.59 3.69
CA LYS A 1066 5.94 -0.13 2.79
C LYS A 1066 4.91 -1.15 2.21
N ARG A 1067 3.82 -0.61 1.58
CA ARG A 1067 2.58 -1.29 1.12
C ARG A 1067 2.45 -1.38 -0.43
N PRO A 1068 1.66 -2.33 -0.99
CA PRO A 1068 1.13 -2.33 -2.37
C PRO A 1068 -0.34 -1.81 -2.48
N PRO A 1069 -0.88 -1.58 -3.70
CA PRO A 1069 -2.18 -0.89 -3.93
C PRO A 1069 -3.38 -1.80 -4.31
N GLU A 1070 -4.52 -1.15 -4.60
CA GLU A 1070 -5.86 -1.71 -4.90
C GLU A 1070 -6.05 -2.19 -6.37
N GLY A 1071 -7.30 -2.48 -6.77
CA GLY A 1071 -7.66 -2.58 -8.19
C GLY A 1071 -9.14 -2.89 -8.50
N LYS A 1072 -9.43 -2.93 -9.82
CA LYS A 1072 -10.69 -3.34 -10.52
C LYS A 1072 -11.87 -2.34 -10.50
N ARG A 1073 -12.29 -1.90 -11.69
CA ARG A 1073 -13.55 -2.36 -12.35
C ARG A 1073 -13.61 -1.95 -13.86
N ARG A 1074 -14.77 -2.11 -14.53
CA ARG A 1074 -14.92 -2.25 -16.00
C ARG A 1074 -15.80 -1.16 -16.65
N LYS A 1075 -15.42 -0.72 -17.87
CA LYS A 1075 -16.23 -0.33 -19.06
C LYS A 1075 -17.57 0.45 -18.84
N ARG A 1076 -17.62 1.77 -19.16
CA ARG A 1076 -18.11 2.44 -20.42
C ARG A 1076 -17.50 3.89 -20.52
N GLY A 1077 -17.35 4.60 -21.65
CA GLY A 1077 -17.43 4.22 -23.09
C GLY A 1077 -18.34 5.04 -24.06
N LYS A 1078 -17.77 6.01 -24.81
CA LYS A 1078 -18.21 6.61 -26.13
C LYS A 1078 -19.53 7.44 -26.17
N ARG A 1079 -19.69 8.49 -27.01
CA ARG A 1079 -19.00 8.97 -28.26
C ARG A 1079 -18.80 10.54 -28.28
N PRO A 1080 -18.16 11.16 -29.31
CA PRO A 1080 -17.64 12.55 -29.36
C PRO A 1080 -18.26 13.38 -30.54
N PRO A 1081 -17.60 14.38 -31.20
CA PRO A 1081 -16.54 15.35 -30.82
C PRO A 1081 -17.05 16.83 -30.95
N ASP A 1082 -16.42 17.91 -30.49
CA ASP A 1082 -15.01 18.33 -30.40
C ASP A 1082 -14.69 18.98 -29.03
#